data_AF-A0A7V8R3Q6-F1
#
_entry.id   AF-A0A7V8R3Q6-F1
#
_cell.length_a   1.000
_cell.length_b   1.000
_cell.length_c   1.000
_cell.angle_alpha   90.00
_cell.angle_beta   90.00
_cell.angle_gamma   90.00
#
_symmetry.space_group_name_H-M   'P 1'
#
loop_
_entity.id
_entity.type
_entity.pdbx_description
1 polymer ?
#
loop_
_entity_poly.entity_id
_entity_poly.type
_entity_poly.pdbx_seq_one_letter_code
_entity_poly.pdbx_strand_id
1 'polypeptide(L)'
;MITASLAYTILSRDMTSSLNKVASQTTVKKDAQYYADHINKVTDVDDFLGDYKLYSYAMKAYGLEDMTYAKAFMKKVLESDLTDPNSYANKLSDTRYREFAAAFNFNAPEKDVQTDAQEDDLIGLYKQSFADAEKAASAESTYYGNNIDSVQSVDDLVNNTRLRTYVLKTFNIDPTYASKDFLRQVLTSDLSDPTSVVNTQGGDKYKALAAQFSFNADGTVTGTAQTAAQKASVIESYTLNSQSVIIDNSVGSDVYYVGKTAAEYNKAYYTAKIGTITNVDDLVADKRLTSYITTAYSMGADFTAAALRTVLTDPGYAQLMGFTNVYNAFNFKADGSTSNTARVQSIAQANNLQSAASNTGNYYTLTSQSSSITNVDDLLADNVLARYIKDAYGLGTSFSNADLKNILTDSAYAAAQGHADINADFNFQADGSINGSVIQTEAQRKSTTDKSAANAAHFNGMIGNVTDVDDIMSDAVAVSYIRNSMQIADSVSDATLRTILVDPAAASAQGYSDVHDLFNFKTDGSVATLYASQSASQSASTTSKANDAAVYYQATIAGISDVDQLLADQKLNNFVRNAFGIPSTVSDVDLRNILTDQSGTGTYADVAAAFNFKADGTLEDGMQAQTAAQISNTKISATARTNDYSARMGAIANVDDLIADDGITNFLKSTYNLPFDISNADLKSILTDATAAAAAGHADLNADFNFAADGSLPVVSSVQTADQAQTTNDNYAARYDDERDEAIDEVAANYKSLMADTSRLQNFSDIKSVNDFLRTNSAVDFSKSNDNLPDLFHVALQAFGLTDQDVSRSMMRKILTSDAYDPNGYVASLKDERITNLARAFNFGPDGKAASPFQALPDATMAKYATDYRSHITMLMKDGPVKDKAAKDATAEVDYFAKGMAKVKSLDDFLDDSRLTDLVLKANNLDPKDYDKATLKKIFTSDPDDKKSYLNATADARFKDIVAAFNFDKDGNLTRAKIGTIQNKAAEEHTQELYVQQTMEAQEGESNDGVRLALYFSRKASSITSIYGILGDKALYQVITTAYSLPSQISGMDVAKQADLINRFVKLEDLQDPKKVDKLLRRFTAMYDVQNATQQSPALMILTNGGTQ
;
A
#
# COMPACT_ATOMS: atom_id res chain seq x y z
N MET A 1 -23.78 -25.31 71.39
CA MET A 1 -23.55 -24.76 70.03
C MET A 1 -22.08 -24.86 69.73
N ILE A 2 -21.70 -25.26 68.51
CA ILE A 2 -20.31 -25.21 68.05
C ILE A 2 -19.94 -23.73 67.90
N THR A 3 -18.76 -23.35 68.37
CA THR A 3 -18.26 -21.96 68.25
C THR A 3 -17.96 -21.63 66.78
N ALA A 4 -18.06 -20.36 66.38
CA ALA A 4 -17.79 -19.94 65.00
C ALA A 4 -16.36 -20.30 64.58
N SER A 5 -15.41 -20.16 65.51
CA SER A 5 -13.99 -20.55 65.33
C SER A 5 -13.79 -22.02 64.99
N LEU A 6 -14.48 -22.94 65.67
CA LEU A 6 -14.37 -24.37 65.44
C LEU A 6 -15.07 -24.78 64.14
N ALA A 7 -16.27 -24.25 63.88
CA ALA A 7 -17.03 -24.53 62.66
C ALA A 7 -16.29 -24.04 61.40
N TYR A 8 -15.81 -22.79 61.38
CA TYR A 8 -15.00 -22.26 60.28
C TYR A 8 -13.74 -23.10 60.05
N THR A 9 -13.02 -23.51 61.11
CA THR A 9 -11.81 -24.35 60.97
C THR A 9 -12.11 -25.72 60.38
N ILE A 10 -13.24 -26.34 60.73
CA ILE A 10 -13.65 -27.64 60.16
C ILE A 10 -13.96 -27.49 58.66
N LEU A 11 -14.74 -26.46 58.31
CA LEU A 11 -15.15 -26.20 56.93
C LEU A 11 -13.98 -25.78 56.04
N SER A 12 -13.11 -24.89 56.53
CA SER A 12 -11.95 -24.40 55.75
C SER A 12 -10.88 -25.47 55.52
N ARG A 13 -10.86 -26.54 56.34
CA ARG A 13 -9.92 -27.67 56.16
C ARG A 13 -10.31 -28.61 55.02
N ASP A 14 -11.60 -28.78 54.73
CA ASP A 14 -12.10 -29.68 53.69
C ASP A 14 -13.38 -29.11 53.03
N MET A 15 -13.22 -27.94 52.40
CA MET A 15 -14.31 -27.21 51.76
C MET A 15 -14.96 -28.02 50.63
N THR A 16 -14.15 -28.75 49.86
CA THR A 16 -14.61 -29.57 48.73
C THR A 16 -15.59 -30.66 49.17
N SER A 17 -15.32 -31.35 50.28
CA SER A 17 -16.23 -32.35 50.82
C SER A 17 -17.56 -31.74 51.28
N SER A 18 -17.51 -30.56 51.89
CA SER A 18 -18.71 -29.82 52.32
C SER A 18 -19.57 -29.38 51.15
N LEU A 19 -18.96 -28.79 50.10
CA LEU A 19 -19.67 -28.39 48.88
C LEU A 19 -20.28 -29.59 48.16
N ASN A 20 -19.56 -30.72 48.05
CA ASN A 20 -20.09 -31.95 47.45
C ASN A 20 -21.33 -32.49 48.20
N LYS A 21 -21.33 -32.42 49.53
CA LYS A 21 -22.50 -32.79 50.34
C LYS A 21 -23.70 -31.89 50.01
N VAL A 22 -23.50 -30.57 49.92
CA VAL A 22 -24.56 -29.62 49.57
C VAL A 22 -25.05 -29.85 48.14
N ALA A 23 -24.16 -30.02 47.17
CA ALA A 23 -24.49 -30.33 45.78
C ALA A 23 -25.32 -31.63 45.64
N SER A 24 -25.08 -32.62 46.51
CA SER A 24 -25.82 -33.89 46.52
C SER A 24 -27.24 -33.80 47.11
N GLN A 25 -27.61 -32.67 47.75
CA GLN A 25 -28.95 -32.47 48.29
C GLN A 25 -29.98 -32.44 47.16
N THR A 26 -31.09 -33.16 47.33
CA THR A 26 -32.11 -33.34 46.28
C THR A 26 -32.63 -32.02 45.70
N THR A 27 -32.87 -31.01 46.55
CA THR A 27 -33.35 -29.69 46.12
C THR A 27 -32.30 -28.95 45.30
N VAL A 28 -31.06 -28.87 45.79
CA VAL A 28 -29.93 -28.21 45.10
C VAL A 28 -29.71 -28.83 43.71
N LYS A 29 -29.72 -30.16 43.62
CA LYS A 29 -29.58 -30.87 42.34
C LYS A 29 -30.72 -30.57 41.36
N LYS A 30 -31.97 -30.50 41.83
CA LYS A 30 -33.12 -30.17 40.99
C LYS A 30 -33.09 -28.72 40.50
N ASP A 31 -32.61 -27.81 41.33
CA ASP A 31 -32.48 -26.40 40.97
C ASP A 31 -31.38 -26.21 39.93
N ALA A 32 -30.21 -26.82 40.13
CA ALA A 32 -29.10 -26.82 39.18
C ALA A 32 -29.49 -27.44 37.83
N GLN A 33 -30.19 -28.59 37.83
CA GLN A 33 -30.67 -29.21 36.61
C GLN A 33 -31.68 -28.31 35.86
N TYR A 34 -32.61 -27.68 36.60
CA TYR A 34 -33.56 -26.76 35.98
C TYR A 34 -32.84 -25.57 35.32
N TYR A 35 -31.84 -25.01 36.00
CA TYR A 35 -31.04 -23.93 35.46
C TYR A 35 -30.34 -24.34 34.15
N ALA A 36 -29.61 -25.47 34.16
CA ALA A 36 -28.91 -26.00 32.99
C ALA A 36 -29.84 -26.26 31.79
N ASP A 37 -31.01 -26.84 32.05
CA ASP A 37 -31.95 -27.21 30.99
C ASP A 37 -32.65 -26.00 30.33
N HIS A 38 -32.63 -24.82 30.96
CA HIS A 38 -33.46 -23.67 30.53
C HIS A 38 -32.67 -22.38 30.26
N ILE A 39 -31.53 -22.13 30.91
CA ILE A 39 -30.85 -20.82 30.81
C ILE A 39 -30.46 -20.45 29.37
N ASN A 40 -30.00 -21.43 28.58
CA ASN A 40 -29.58 -21.21 27.19
C ASN A 40 -30.72 -21.30 26.16
N LYS A 41 -31.98 -21.43 26.62
CA LYS A 41 -33.19 -21.26 25.79
C LYS A 41 -33.73 -19.82 25.84
N VAL A 42 -33.24 -19.03 26.78
CA VAL A 42 -33.61 -17.62 26.94
C VAL A 42 -33.08 -16.83 25.74
N THR A 43 -33.83 -15.82 25.28
CA THR A 43 -33.40 -14.98 24.14
C THR A 43 -33.03 -13.55 24.50
N ASP A 44 -33.57 -13.02 25.61
CA ASP A 44 -33.35 -11.64 26.03
C ASP A 44 -33.52 -11.46 27.55
N VAL A 45 -33.23 -10.24 28.03
CA VAL A 45 -33.30 -9.89 29.46
C VAL A 45 -34.72 -10.04 30.01
N ASP A 46 -35.76 -9.75 29.22
CA ASP A 46 -37.14 -9.82 29.70
C ASP A 46 -37.58 -11.27 29.87
N ASP A 47 -37.18 -12.17 28.97
CA ASP A 47 -37.40 -13.61 29.11
C ASP A 47 -36.69 -14.18 30.35
N PHE A 48 -35.45 -13.77 30.60
CA PHE A 48 -34.71 -14.16 31.81
C PHE A 48 -35.38 -13.69 33.10
N LEU A 49 -35.76 -12.41 33.17
CA LEU A 49 -36.43 -11.83 34.35
C LEU A 49 -37.87 -12.35 34.50
N GLY A 50 -38.46 -12.87 33.42
CA GLY A 50 -39.77 -13.51 33.35
C GLY A 50 -39.81 -14.87 34.05
N ASP A 51 -38.78 -15.71 33.86
CA ASP A 51 -38.65 -16.98 34.59
C ASP A 51 -38.08 -16.73 36.00
N TYR A 52 -39.00 -16.64 36.98
CA TYR A 52 -38.62 -16.43 38.38
C TYR A 52 -37.68 -17.51 38.93
N LYS A 53 -37.76 -18.76 38.48
CA LYS A 53 -36.93 -19.84 38.99
C LYS A 53 -35.50 -19.72 38.46
N LEU A 54 -35.32 -19.39 37.18
CA LEU A 54 -34.00 -19.08 36.61
C LEU A 54 -33.39 -17.83 37.27
N TYR A 55 -34.16 -16.75 37.33
CA TYR A 55 -33.70 -15.48 37.86
C TYR A 55 -33.33 -15.57 39.35
N SER A 56 -34.20 -16.18 40.19
CA SER A 56 -33.90 -16.33 41.62
C SER A 56 -32.72 -17.27 41.89
N TYR A 57 -32.54 -18.31 41.08
CA TYR A 57 -31.37 -19.18 41.14
C TYR A 57 -30.08 -18.41 40.90
N ALA A 58 -30.01 -17.66 39.78
CA ALA A 58 -28.86 -16.85 39.45
C ALA A 58 -28.61 -15.77 40.52
N MET A 59 -29.64 -15.04 40.94
CA MET A 59 -29.51 -14.01 41.98
C MET A 59 -28.94 -14.60 43.27
N LYS A 60 -29.38 -15.80 43.67
CA LYS A 60 -28.80 -16.51 44.81
C LYS A 60 -27.35 -16.89 44.59
N ALA A 61 -26.99 -17.46 43.43
CA ALA A 61 -25.61 -17.82 43.13
C ALA A 61 -24.64 -16.65 43.36
N TYR A 62 -24.99 -15.46 42.87
CA TYR A 62 -24.17 -14.26 43.04
C TYR A 62 -24.38 -13.54 44.39
N GLY A 63 -25.10 -14.14 45.34
CA GLY A 63 -25.33 -13.58 46.67
C GLY A 63 -26.29 -12.38 46.72
N LEU A 64 -27.07 -12.18 45.66
CA LEU A 64 -28.05 -11.10 45.49
C LEU A 64 -29.48 -11.53 45.83
N GLU A 65 -29.67 -12.61 46.61
CA GLU A 65 -30.99 -13.20 46.89
C GLU A 65 -31.99 -12.20 47.52
N ASP A 66 -31.51 -11.32 48.40
CA ASP A 66 -32.31 -10.26 49.02
C ASP A 66 -32.79 -9.20 48.02
N MET A 67 -32.18 -9.12 46.84
CA MET A 67 -32.48 -8.15 45.78
C MET A 67 -33.33 -8.73 44.65
N THR A 68 -33.83 -9.96 44.81
CA THR A 68 -34.71 -10.63 43.83
C THR A 68 -36.02 -9.87 43.55
N TYR A 69 -36.45 -8.96 44.43
CA TYR A 69 -37.62 -8.12 44.18
C TYR A 69 -37.32 -6.96 43.20
N ALA A 70 -36.05 -6.57 43.03
CA ALA A 70 -35.62 -5.38 42.31
C ALA A 70 -35.44 -5.61 40.80
N LYS A 71 -36.41 -6.24 40.12
CA LYS A 71 -36.30 -6.63 38.70
C LYS A 71 -35.94 -5.48 37.76
N ALA A 72 -36.51 -4.29 37.94
CA ALA A 72 -36.20 -3.12 37.11
C ALA A 72 -34.76 -2.60 37.31
N PHE A 73 -34.21 -2.75 38.52
CA PHE A 73 -32.81 -2.45 38.80
C PHE A 73 -31.91 -3.47 38.09
N MET A 74 -32.23 -4.76 38.22
CA MET A 74 -31.47 -5.83 37.57
C MET A 74 -31.55 -5.81 36.05
N LYS A 75 -32.67 -5.36 35.47
CA LYS A 75 -32.79 -5.10 34.03
C LYS A 75 -31.71 -4.11 33.57
N LYS A 76 -31.58 -2.97 34.25
CA LYS A 76 -30.52 -1.98 33.94
C LYS A 76 -29.11 -2.51 34.13
N VAL A 77 -28.91 -3.40 35.11
CA VAL A 77 -27.61 -4.07 35.32
C VAL A 77 -27.27 -4.98 34.15
N LEU A 78 -28.22 -5.82 33.70
CA LEU A 78 -28.02 -6.75 32.58
C LEU A 78 -27.94 -6.04 31.22
N GLU A 79 -28.63 -4.92 31.05
CA GLU A 79 -28.57 -4.06 29.85
C GLU A 79 -27.33 -3.12 29.85
N SER A 80 -26.51 -3.12 30.91
CA SER A 80 -25.33 -2.26 30.97
C SER A 80 -24.24 -2.75 30.03
N ASP A 81 -23.71 -1.84 29.21
CA ASP A 81 -22.44 -2.05 28.51
C ASP A 81 -21.28 -2.02 29.52
N LEU A 82 -20.68 -3.18 29.79
CA LEU A 82 -19.57 -3.26 30.74
C LEU A 82 -18.27 -2.66 30.20
N THR A 83 -18.17 -2.41 28.88
CA THR A 83 -17.00 -1.77 28.27
C THR A 83 -16.96 -0.26 28.54
N ASP A 84 -18.11 0.38 28.73
CA ASP A 84 -18.18 1.79 29.15
C ASP A 84 -17.93 1.91 30.67
N PRO A 85 -16.83 2.54 31.12
CA PRO A 85 -16.55 2.71 32.55
C PRO A 85 -17.61 3.57 33.28
N ASN A 86 -18.46 4.29 32.55
CA ASN A 86 -19.55 5.09 33.09
C ASN A 86 -20.91 4.39 33.03
N SER A 87 -20.98 3.13 32.60
CA SER A 87 -22.22 2.38 32.55
C SER A 87 -22.85 2.17 33.92
N TYR A 88 -24.14 1.82 33.93
CA TYR A 88 -24.90 1.72 35.17
C TYR A 88 -24.29 0.69 36.13
N ALA A 89 -23.97 -0.52 35.64
CA ALA A 89 -23.29 -1.54 36.43
C ALA A 89 -21.88 -1.10 36.89
N ASN A 90 -21.10 -0.42 36.04
CA ASN A 90 -19.74 0.02 36.39
C ASN A 90 -19.68 1.07 37.51
N LYS A 91 -20.73 1.89 37.64
CA LYS A 91 -20.88 2.90 38.70
C LYS A 91 -21.34 2.33 40.06
N LEU A 92 -21.77 1.08 40.13
CA LEU A 92 -22.21 0.47 41.39
C LEU A 92 -21.00 0.14 42.28
N SER A 93 -21.11 0.50 43.56
CA SER A 93 -20.08 0.17 44.57
C SER A 93 -20.00 -1.32 44.88
N ASP A 94 -21.13 -2.02 44.77
CA ASP A 94 -21.22 -3.47 44.98
C ASP A 94 -20.85 -4.21 43.69
N THR A 95 -19.71 -4.90 43.73
CA THR A 95 -19.12 -5.56 42.56
C THR A 95 -19.96 -6.74 42.05
N ARG A 96 -20.82 -7.30 42.89
CA ARG A 96 -21.66 -8.47 42.55
C ARG A 96 -22.60 -8.21 41.38
N TYR A 97 -23.03 -6.96 41.18
CA TYR A 97 -23.86 -6.61 40.03
C TYR A 97 -23.09 -6.64 38.71
N ARG A 98 -21.81 -6.24 38.74
CA ARG A 98 -20.92 -6.38 37.57
C ARG A 98 -20.59 -7.85 37.30
N GLU A 99 -20.29 -8.61 38.35
CA GLU A 99 -20.04 -10.05 38.26
C GLU A 99 -21.26 -10.79 37.69
N PHE A 100 -22.47 -10.39 38.12
CA PHE A 100 -23.73 -10.91 37.62
C PHE A 100 -23.91 -10.57 36.13
N ALA A 101 -23.79 -9.29 35.76
CA ALA A 101 -23.90 -8.87 34.35
C ALA A 101 -22.86 -9.55 33.45
N ALA A 102 -21.61 -9.70 33.92
CA ALA A 102 -20.52 -10.30 33.16
C ALA A 102 -20.75 -11.79 32.84
N ALA A 103 -21.61 -12.45 33.61
CA ALA A 103 -21.93 -13.87 33.43
C ALA A 103 -23.00 -14.12 32.36
N PHE A 104 -23.66 -13.07 31.85
CA PHE A 104 -24.73 -13.19 30.86
C PHE A 104 -24.45 -12.33 29.62
N ASN A 105 -24.59 -12.95 28.45
CA ASN A 105 -24.28 -12.37 27.14
C ASN A 105 -25.50 -11.67 26.50
N PHE A 106 -26.27 -10.88 27.26
CA PHE A 106 -27.45 -10.18 26.71
C PHE A 106 -27.09 -9.05 25.73
N ASN A 107 -25.84 -8.57 25.77
CA ASN A 107 -25.28 -7.57 24.86
C ASN A 107 -24.30 -8.22 23.87
N ALA A 108 -24.68 -9.36 23.27
CA ALA A 108 -23.84 -10.04 22.28
C ALA A 108 -23.58 -9.13 21.06
N PRO A 109 -22.42 -9.27 20.39
CA PRO A 109 -22.15 -8.50 19.18
C PRO A 109 -23.23 -8.74 18.12
N GLU A 110 -23.50 -7.71 17.33
CA GLU A 110 -24.45 -7.80 16.21
C GLU A 110 -24.05 -8.94 15.27
N LYS A 111 -25.06 -9.57 14.68
CA LYS A 111 -24.84 -10.64 13.70
C LYS A 111 -24.28 -10.01 12.44
N ASP A 112 -23.11 -10.48 12.04
CA ASP A 112 -22.40 -9.95 10.90
C ASP A 112 -21.86 -11.09 10.04
N VAL A 113 -21.75 -10.91 8.73
CA VAL A 113 -21.21 -11.94 7.84
C VAL A 113 -19.69 -12.01 7.94
N GLN A 114 -19.02 -10.88 8.19
CA GLN A 114 -17.61 -10.75 8.53
C GLN A 114 -17.46 -9.52 9.42
N THR A 115 -16.63 -9.57 10.45
CA THR A 115 -16.24 -8.36 11.18
C THR A 115 -15.27 -7.52 10.35
N ASP A 116 -15.14 -6.22 10.66
CA ASP A 116 -14.12 -5.34 10.05
C ASP A 116 -12.72 -5.97 10.04
N ALA A 117 -12.34 -6.67 11.12
CA ALA A 117 -11.05 -7.34 11.20
C ALA A 117 -10.94 -8.56 10.27
N GLN A 118 -12.01 -9.35 10.13
CA GLN A 118 -12.05 -10.48 9.20
C GLN A 118 -12.01 -10.01 7.74
N GLU A 119 -12.67 -8.90 7.45
CA GLU A 119 -12.66 -8.26 6.13
C GLU A 119 -11.27 -7.70 5.80
N ASP A 120 -10.65 -6.95 6.71
CA ASP A 120 -9.29 -6.44 6.53
C ASP A 120 -8.28 -7.57 6.32
N ASP A 121 -8.39 -8.67 7.08
CA ASP A 121 -7.55 -9.85 6.91
C ASP A 121 -7.74 -10.49 5.53
N LEU A 122 -8.99 -10.65 5.07
CA LEU A 122 -9.30 -11.23 3.76
C LEU A 122 -8.75 -10.36 2.63
N ILE A 123 -8.94 -9.04 2.71
CA ILE A 123 -8.41 -8.10 1.72
C ILE A 123 -6.87 -8.10 1.74
N GLY A 124 -6.25 -8.16 2.92
CA GLY A 124 -4.80 -8.31 3.04
C GLY A 124 -4.29 -9.56 2.35
N LEU A 125 -4.96 -10.69 2.57
CA LEU A 125 -4.67 -11.97 1.89
C LEU A 125 -4.92 -11.89 0.37
N TYR A 126 -6.00 -11.24 -0.08
CA TYR A 126 -6.26 -10.99 -1.50
C TYR A 126 -5.11 -10.22 -2.16
N LYS A 127 -4.67 -9.12 -1.56
CA LYS A 127 -3.52 -8.34 -2.05
C LYS A 127 -2.23 -9.18 -2.08
N GLN A 128 -1.97 -9.94 -1.02
CA GLN A 128 -0.78 -10.79 -0.91
C GLN A 128 -0.78 -11.93 -1.93
N SER A 129 -1.96 -12.43 -2.32
CA SER A 129 -2.10 -13.56 -3.26
C SER A 129 -1.39 -13.31 -4.60
N PHE A 130 -1.38 -12.06 -5.08
CA PHE A 130 -0.73 -11.69 -6.33
C PHE A 130 0.79 -11.78 -6.25
N ALA A 131 1.37 -11.29 -5.15
CA ALA A 131 2.81 -11.41 -4.89
C ALA A 131 3.22 -12.89 -4.67
N ASP A 132 2.37 -13.69 -4.03
CA ASP A 132 2.59 -15.11 -3.85
C ASP A 132 2.54 -15.86 -5.19
N ALA A 133 1.63 -15.47 -6.09
CA ALA A 133 1.55 -16.02 -7.44
C ALA A 133 2.80 -15.68 -8.27
N GLU A 134 3.31 -14.45 -8.21
CA GLU A 134 4.58 -14.07 -8.86
C GLU A 134 5.75 -14.90 -8.31
N LYS A 135 5.82 -15.06 -6.98
CA LYS A 135 6.86 -15.86 -6.33
C LYS A 135 6.78 -17.34 -6.76
N ALA A 136 5.58 -17.89 -6.86
CA ALA A 136 5.38 -19.25 -7.36
C ALA A 136 5.81 -19.39 -8.83
N ALA A 137 5.43 -18.44 -9.69
CA ALA A 137 5.85 -18.42 -11.10
C ALA A 137 7.38 -18.34 -11.24
N SER A 138 8.04 -17.50 -10.44
CA SER A 138 9.51 -17.38 -10.39
C SER A 138 10.19 -18.66 -9.92
N ALA A 139 9.61 -19.35 -8.93
CA ALA A 139 10.12 -20.65 -8.47
C ALA A 139 10.03 -21.73 -9.58
N GLU A 140 8.95 -21.73 -10.36
CA GLU A 140 8.81 -22.61 -11.52
C GLU A 140 9.81 -22.27 -12.63
N SER A 141 10.03 -20.98 -12.93
CA SER A 141 11.04 -20.53 -13.89
C SER A 141 12.46 -20.91 -13.47
N THR A 142 12.77 -20.81 -12.17
CA THR A 142 14.05 -21.24 -11.60
C THR A 142 14.23 -22.76 -11.75
N TYR A 143 13.18 -23.54 -11.44
CA TYR A 143 13.22 -24.98 -11.62
C TYR A 143 13.44 -25.35 -13.10
N TYR A 144 12.69 -24.74 -14.02
CA TYR A 144 12.85 -24.97 -15.45
C TYR A 144 14.28 -24.65 -15.90
N GLY A 145 14.78 -23.46 -15.58
CA GLY A 145 16.12 -23.00 -15.94
C GLY A 145 17.24 -23.91 -15.45
N ASN A 146 17.11 -24.49 -14.25
CA ASN A 146 18.10 -25.38 -13.65
C ASN A 146 18.07 -26.82 -14.22
N ASN A 147 16.94 -27.26 -14.77
CA ASN A 147 16.74 -28.66 -15.15
C ASN A 147 16.70 -28.87 -16.67
N ILE A 148 16.34 -27.86 -17.46
CA ILE A 148 16.15 -28.03 -18.90
C ILE A 148 17.44 -28.40 -19.66
N ASP A 149 18.60 -27.93 -19.18
CA ASP A 149 19.89 -28.22 -19.81
C ASP A 149 20.28 -29.71 -19.67
N SER A 150 19.65 -30.45 -18.75
CA SER A 150 19.87 -31.89 -18.55
C SER A 150 19.00 -32.77 -19.45
N VAL A 151 18.06 -32.21 -20.21
CA VAL A 151 17.19 -32.95 -21.13
C VAL A 151 17.99 -33.37 -22.35
N GLN A 152 18.05 -34.68 -22.64
CA GLN A 152 18.81 -35.25 -23.75
C GLN A 152 17.92 -35.94 -24.80
N SER A 153 16.63 -36.14 -24.47
CA SER A 153 15.63 -36.68 -25.38
C SER A 153 14.26 -36.04 -25.17
N VAL A 154 13.39 -36.10 -26.18
CA VAL A 154 12.00 -35.64 -26.10
C VAL A 154 11.24 -36.38 -24.98
N ASP A 155 11.61 -37.64 -24.71
CA ASP A 155 11.03 -38.43 -23.63
C ASP A 155 11.40 -37.89 -22.24
N ASP A 156 12.62 -37.36 -22.04
CA ASP A 156 13.02 -36.76 -20.77
C ASP A 156 12.14 -35.55 -20.43
N LEU A 157 11.84 -34.72 -21.44
CA LEU A 157 10.96 -33.56 -21.29
C LEU A 157 9.49 -33.97 -21.08
N VAL A 158 8.95 -34.82 -21.96
CA VAL A 158 7.52 -35.17 -21.94
C VAL A 158 7.15 -36.03 -20.72
N ASN A 159 8.08 -36.86 -20.21
CA ASN A 159 7.83 -37.66 -19.02
C ASN A 159 8.06 -36.90 -17.71
N ASN A 160 8.87 -35.84 -17.70
CA ASN A 160 8.96 -34.95 -16.55
C ASN A 160 7.70 -34.08 -16.45
N THR A 161 6.81 -34.39 -15.50
CA THR A 161 5.55 -33.67 -15.33
C THR A 161 5.75 -32.18 -15.05
N ARG A 162 6.76 -31.78 -14.28
CA ARG A 162 6.96 -30.37 -13.94
C ARG A 162 7.47 -29.57 -15.14
N LEU A 163 8.47 -30.09 -15.87
CA LEU A 163 8.96 -29.46 -17.10
C LEU A 163 7.87 -29.43 -18.19
N ARG A 164 7.15 -30.54 -18.40
CA ARG A 164 6.03 -30.61 -19.36
C ARG A 164 4.95 -29.58 -19.03
N THR A 165 4.51 -29.51 -17.77
CA THR A 165 3.49 -28.54 -17.35
C THR A 165 3.96 -27.11 -17.56
N TYR A 166 5.21 -26.81 -17.21
CA TYR A 166 5.80 -25.49 -17.42
C TYR A 166 5.73 -25.07 -18.88
N VAL A 167 6.29 -25.88 -19.80
CA VAL A 167 6.31 -25.54 -21.23
C VAL A 167 4.92 -25.45 -21.83
N LEU A 168 3.98 -26.32 -21.44
CA LEU A 168 2.61 -26.26 -21.97
C LEU A 168 1.90 -24.98 -21.49
N LYS A 169 2.04 -24.63 -20.21
CA LYS A 169 1.49 -23.39 -19.66
C LYS A 169 2.09 -22.15 -20.33
N THR A 170 3.40 -22.11 -20.59
CA THR A 170 4.07 -21.01 -21.31
C THR A 170 3.36 -20.65 -22.62
N PHE A 171 2.89 -21.67 -23.36
CA PHE A 171 2.25 -21.49 -24.66
C PHE A 171 0.72 -21.53 -24.60
N ASN A 172 0.13 -21.33 -23.42
CA ASN A 172 -1.31 -21.36 -23.18
C ASN A 172 -1.98 -22.66 -23.66
N ILE A 173 -1.29 -23.80 -23.44
CA ILE A 173 -1.80 -25.15 -23.72
C ILE A 173 -2.16 -25.80 -22.38
N ASP A 174 -3.41 -26.25 -22.24
CA ASP A 174 -3.87 -26.92 -21.02
C ASP A 174 -3.16 -28.28 -20.87
N PRO A 175 -2.33 -28.47 -19.81
CA PRO A 175 -1.60 -29.71 -19.59
C PRO A 175 -2.49 -30.91 -19.28
N THR A 176 -3.75 -30.69 -18.91
CA THR A 176 -4.74 -31.74 -18.58
C THR A 176 -5.12 -32.56 -19.81
N TYR A 177 -5.23 -31.91 -20.96
CA TYR A 177 -5.74 -32.52 -22.20
C TYR A 177 -4.64 -32.77 -23.24
N ALA A 178 -3.42 -32.31 -22.99
CA ALA A 178 -2.28 -32.51 -23.90
C ALA A 178 -1.78 -33.96 -23.86
N SER A 179 -1.97 -34.71 -24.95
CA SER A 179 -1.44 -36.06 -25.11
C SER A 179 0.08 -36.06 -25.18
N LYS A 180 0.73 -36.93 -24.41
CA LYS A 180 2.20 -37.14 -24.48
C LYS A 180 2.65 -37.59 -25.86
N ASP A 181 1.91 -38.48 -26.52
CA ASP A 181 2.28 -39.00 -27.84
C ASP A 181 2.19 -37.92 -28.92
N PHE A 182 1.14 -37.10 -28.86
CA PHE A 182 1.01 -35.96 -29.77
C PHE A 182 2.12 -34.94 -29.53
N LEU A 183 2.43 -34.64 -28.26
CA LEU A 183 3.50 -33.71 -27.91
C LEU A 183 4.87 -34.18 -28.41
N ARG A 184 5.15 -35.50 -28.37
CA ARG A 184 6.36 -36.06 -29.00
C ARG A 184 6.41 -35.77 -30.49
N GLN A 185 5.33 -36.08 -31.21
CA GLN A 185 5.25 -35.87 -32.66
C GLN A 185 5.42 -34.39 -33.03
N VAL A 186 4.86 -33.47 -32.23
CA VAL A 186 5.04 -32.03 -32.38
C VAL A 186 6.50 -31.63 -32.17
N LEU A 187 7.11 -32.05 -31.06
CA LEU A 187 8.47 -31.65 -30.67
C LEU A 187 9.57 -32.22 -31.58
N THR A 188 9.30 -33.32 -32.30
CA THR A 188 10.24 -33.91 -33.27
C THR A 188 9.89 -33.58 -34.73
N SER A 189 8.88 -32.72 -34.97
CA SER A 189 8.48 -32.33 -36.33
C SER A 189 9.44 -31.33 -36.95
N ASP A 190 9.71 -31.47 -38.25
CA ASP A 190 10.39 -30.43 -39.03
C ASP A 190 9.44 -29.25 -39.28
N LEU A 191 9.80 -28.07 -38.77
CA LEU A 191 9.00 -26.84 -38.94
C LEU A 191 9.02 -26.31 -40.37
N SER A 192 10.04 -26.66 -41.16
CA SER A 192 10.17 -26.23 -42.56
C SER A 192 9.36 -27.09 -43.53
N ASP A 193 9.01 -28.32 -43.14
CA ASP A 193 8.16 -29.22 -43.91
C ASP A 193 6.67 -28.84 -43.73
N PRO A 194 5.97 -28.31 -44.76
CA PRO A 194 4.56 -27.92 -44.64
C PRO A 194 3.61 -29.08 -44.30
N THR A 195 4.08 -30.33 -44.47
CA THR A 195 3.29 -31.55 -44.23
C THR A 195 3.54 -32.20 -42.87
N SER A 196 4.48 -31.68 -42.08
CA SER A 196 4.78 -32.22 -40.75
C SER A 196 3.59 -32.15 -39.79
N VAL A 197 3.62 -32.96 -38.72
CA VAL A 197 2.49 -33.05 -37.76
C VAL A 197 2.21 -31.69 -37.12
N VAL A 198 3.24 -30.95 -36.72
CA VAL A 198 3.07 -29.62 -36.14
C VAL A 198 2.45 -28.61 -37.13
N ASN A 199 2.76 -28.73 -38.43
CA ASN A 199 2.24 -27.84 -39.47
C ASN A 199 0.80 -28.13 -39.87
N THR A 200 0.40 -29.40 -39.83
CA THR A 200 -0.93 -29.85 -40.26
C THR A 200 -1.93 -30.01 -39.12
N GLN A 201 -1.47 -30.31 -37.90
CA GLN A 201 -2.32 -30.66 -36.76
C GLN A 201 -2.03 -29.87 -35.47
N GLY A 202 -0.85 -29.23 -35.36
CA GLY A 202 -0.43 -28.52 -34.14
C GLY A 202 -1.10 -27.16 -33.94
N GLY A 203 -1.38 -26.40 -35.00
CA GLY A 203 -1.78 -25.00 -34.87
C GLY A 203 -0.68 -24.11 -34.25
N ASP A 204 -0.98 -22.83 -34.05
CA ASP A 204 0.06 -21.83 -33.77
C ASP A 204 0.76 -22.02 -32.41
N LYS A 205 0.02 -22.45 -31.38
CA LYS A 205 0.57 -22.67 -30.03
C LYS A 205 1.61 -23.80 -30.00
N TYR A 206 1.31 -24.92 -30.65
CA TYR A 206 2.24 -26.06 -30.71
C TYR A 206 3.41 -25.80 -31.67
N LYS A 207 3.22 -25.00 -32.73
CA LYS A 207 4.32 -24.51 -33.58
C LYS A 207 5.29 -23.63 -32.79
N ALA A 208 4.76 -22.67 -32.04
CA ALA A 208 5.56 -21.79 -31.19
C ALA A 208 6.33 -22.59 -30.13
N LEU A 209 5.69 -23.58 -29.51
CA LEU A 209 6.33 -24.50 -28.57
C LEU A 209 7.45 -25.30 -29.24
N ALA A 210 7.20 -25.94 -30.39
CA ALA A 210 8.19 -26.75 -31.08
C ALA A 210 9.42 -25.92 -31.52
N ALA A 211 9.22 -24.67 -31.93
CA ALA A 211 10.31 -23.76 -32.32
C ALA A 211 11.31 -23.44 -31.20
N GLN A 212 10.94 -23.69 -29.93
CA GLN A 212 11.83 -23.47 -28.80
C GLN A 212 12.75 -24.64 -28.50
N PHE A 213 12.62 -25.77 -29.20
CA PHE A 213 13.41 -26.98 -28.92
C PHE A 213 14.19 -27.45 -30.14
N SER A 214 15.33 -28.08 -29.88
CA SER A 214 16.28 -28.57 -30.88
C SER A 214 16.34 -30.11 -30.92
N PHE A 215 15.18 -30.78 -30.86
CA PHE A 215 15.10 -32.24 -30.97
C PHE A 215 15.28 -32.69 -32.43
N ASN A 216 16.07 -33.74 -32.61
CA ASN A 216 16.19 -34.47 -33.87
C ASN A 216 14.90 -35.24 -34.17
N ALA A 217 14.73 -35.69 -35.41
CA ALA A 217 13.57 -36.50 -35.82
C ALA A 217 13.45 -37.84 -35.06
N ASP A 218 14.56 -38.36 -34.52
CA ASP A 218 14.58 -39.56 -33.67
C ASP A 218 14.28 -39.27 -32.18
N GLY A 219 14.06 -37.99 -31.83
CA GLY A 219 13.76 -37.54 -30.48
C GLY A 219 14.98 -37.23 -29.60
N THR A 220 16.21 -37.42 -30.08
CA THR A 220 17.44 -37.06 -29.35
C THR A 220 17.84 -35.61 -29.59
N VAL A 221 18.88 -35.10 -28.90
CA VAL A 221 19.46 -33.76 -29.17
C VAL A 221 20.94 -33.88 -29.53
N THR A 222 21.42 -32.98 -30.40
CA THR A 222 22.86 -32.83 -30.68
C THR A 222 23.41 -31.66 -29.87
N GLY A 223 23.64 -31.87 -28.57
CA GLY A 223 24.03 -30.82 -27.62
C GLY A 223 22.97 -30.62 -26.53
N THR A 224 22.34 -29.45 -26.50
CA THR A 224 21.27 -29.11 -25.53
C THR A 224 19.90 -29.10 -26.21
N ALA A 225 18.85 -29.41 -25.44
CA ALA A 225 17.47 -29.36 -25.95
C ALA A 225 17.02 -27.94 -26.33
N GLN A 226 17.65 -26.91 -25.77
CA GLN A 226 17.45 -25.51 -26.12
C GLN A 226 18.78 -24.79 -26.23
N THR A 227 18.85 -23.80 -27.12
CA THR A 227 19.89 -22.76 -27.07
C THR A 227 19.64 -21.83 -25.86
N ALA A 228 20.68 -21.09 -25.44
CA ALA A 228 20.52 -20.10 -24.37
C ALA A 228 19.44 -19.05 -24.68
N ALA A 229 19.30 -18.65 -25.96
CA ALA A 229 18.27 -17.72 -26.41
C ALA A 229 16.86 -18.32 -26.34
N GLN A 230 16.67 -19.57 -26.80
CA GLN A 230 15.37 -20.27 -26.68
C GLN A 230 14.97 -20.46 -25.22
N LYS A 231 15.92 -20.84 -24.36
CA LYS A 231 15.71 -20.98 -22.91
C LYS A 231 15.26 -19.67 -22.27
N ALA A 232 15.97 -18.57 -22.55
CA ALA A 232 15.60 -17.24 -22.06
C ALA A 232 14.22 -16.81 -22.57
N SER A 233 13.92 -17.05 -23.86
CA SER A 233 12.62 -16.73 -24.45
C SER A 233 11.46 -17.51 -23.82
N VAL A 234 11.67 -18.78 -23.48
CA VAL A 234 10.66 -19.60 -22.78
C VAL A 234 10.42 -19.08 -21.36
N ILE A 235 11.46 -18.71 -20.63
CA ILE A 235 11.35 -18.16 -19.27
C ILE A 235 10.63 -16.81 -19.28
N GLU A 236 11.00 -15.92 -20.21
CA GLU A 236 10.32 -14.64 -20.41
C GLU A 236 8.85 -14.85 -20.74
N SER A 237 8.55 -15.68 -21.73
CA SER A 237 7.17 -15.95 -22.17
C SER A 237 6.33 -16.55 -21.03
N TYR A 238 6.89 -17.45 -20.23
CA TYR A 238 6.19 -17.99 -19.07
C TYR A 238 5.88 -16.90 -18.05
N THR A 239 6.84 -16.02 -17.79
CA THR A 239 6.69 -14.93 -16.81
C THR A 239 5.60 -13.95 -17.23
N LEU A 240 5.58 -13.56 -18.51
CA LEU A 240 4.57 -12.64 -19.04
C LEU A 240 3.18 -13.30 -19.15
N ASN A 241 3.11 -14.58 -19.53
CA ASN A 241 1.83 -15.28 -19.69
C ASN A 241 1.25 -15.84 -18.38
N SER A 242 2.03 -15.85 -17.28
CA SER A 242 1.58 -16.32 -15.96
C SER A 242 1.19 -15.19 -15.02
N GLN A 243 1.11 -13.95 -15.51
CA GLN A 243 0.62 -12.82 -14.73
C GLN A 243 -0.82 -13.08 -14.28
N SER A 244 -1.13 -12.75 -13.04
CA SER A 244 -2.49 -12.90 -12.51
C SER A 244 -3.38 -11.79 -13.05
N VAL A 245 -4.57 -12.17 -13.53
CA VAL A 245 -5.62 -11.20 -13.90
C VAL A 245 -6.22 -10.62 -12.62
N ILE A 246 -6.35 -9.30 -12.55
CA ILE A 246 -6.99 -8.57 -11.45
C ILE A 246 -8.44 -8.25 -11.84
N ILE A 247 -8.63 -7.68 -13.03
CA ILE A 247 -9.94 -7.33 -13.61
C ILE A 247 -10.04 -8.00 -14.98
N ASP A 248 -11.09 -8.82 -15.14
CA ASP A 248 -11.44 -9.49 -16.41
C ASP A 248 -12.50 -8.63 -17.12
N ASN A 249 -12.06 -7.88 -18.13
CA ASN A 249 -12.90 -6.89 -18.79
C ASN A 249 -13.57 -7.52 -20.01
N SER A 250 -14.87 -7.82 -19.88
CA SER A 250 -15.67 -8.28 -21.03
C SER A 250 -15.76 -7.25 -22.17
N VAL A 251 -15.55 -5.96 -21.87
CA VAL A 251 -15.50 -4.83 -22.82
C VAL A 251 -14.31 -3.94 -22.44
N GLY A 252 -13.14 -4.17 -23.04
CA GLY A 252 -11.92 -3.41 -22.74
C GLY A 252 -10.68 -4.31 -22.73
N SER A 253 -9.57 -3.80 -22.22
CA SER A 253 -8.38 -4.60 -21.94
C SER A 253 -8.43 -5.14 -20.50
N ASP A 254 -8.06 -6.40 -20.29
CA ASP A 254 -7.89 -6.95 -18.93
C ASP A 254 -6.76 -6.23 -18.20
N VAL A 255 -6.87 -6.15 -16.87
CA VAL A 255 -5.82 -5.59 -16.01
C VAL A 255 -5.05 -6.73 -15.35
N TYR A 256 -3.74 -6.77 -15.56
CA TYR A 256 -2.86 -7.83 -15.05
C TYR A 256 -1.96 -7.31 -13.93
N TYR A 257 -1.61 -8.20 -13.00
CA TYR A 257 -0.57 -7.96 -12.00
C TYR A 257 0.82 -8.03 -12.64
N VAL A 258 1.33 -6.88 -13.09
CA VAL A 258 2.67 -6.77 -13.70
C VAL A 258 3.75 -6.75 -12.63
N GLY A 259 4.28 -7.93 -12.27
CA GLY A 259 5.42 -8.08 -11.36
C GLY A 259 6.71 -7.40 -11.83
N LYS A 260 7.66 -7.19 -10.90
CA LYS A 260 8.94 -6.50 -11.20
C LYS A 260 9.71 -7.21 -12.32
N THR A 261 9.75 -8.55 -12.27
CA THR A 261 10.47 -9.35 -13.27
C THR A 261 9.87 -9.17 -14.67
N ALA A 262 8.54 -9.12 -14.76
CA ALA A 262 7.85 -8.89 -16.03
C ALA A 262 8.10 -7.47 -16.56
N ALA A 263 8.10 -6.47 -15.68
CA ALA A 263 8.44 -5.10 -16.03
C ALA A 263 9.87 -4.98 -16.58
N GLU A 264 10.83 -5.69 -15.98
CA GLU A 264 12.22 -5.76 -16.47
C GLU A 264 12.31 -6.38 -17.87
N TYR A 265 11.56 -7.46 -18.14
CA TYR A 265 11.47 -8.01 -19.50
C TYR A 265 10.87 -7.02 -20.50
N ASN A 266 9.80 -6.32 -20.11
CA ASN A 266 9.18 -5.29 -20.96
C ASN A 266 10.15 -4.15 -21.27
N LYS A 267 10.93 -3.70 -20.28
CA LYS A 267 12.00 -2.71 -20.47
C LYS A 267 13.10 -3.20 -21.39
N ALA A 268 13.54 -4.45 -21.24
CA ALA A 268 14.54 -5.05 -22.11
C ALA A 268 14.04 -5.13 -23.56
N TYR A 269 12.78 -5.53 -23.77
CA TYR A 269 12.14 -5.57 -25.08
C TYR A 269 12.08 -4.18 -25.72
N TYR A 270 11.59 -3.19 -24.98
CA TYR A 270 11.52 -1.80 -25.45
C TYR A 270 12.90 -1.29 -25.87
N THR A 271 13.90 -1.46 -24.99
CA THR A 271 15.29 -1.02 -25.23
C THR A 271 15.90 -1.67 -26.47
N ALA A 272 15.61 -2.95 -26.71
CA ALA A 272 16.11 -3.66 -27.88
C ALA A 272 15.40 -3.27 -29.20
N LYS A 273 14.12 -2.90 -29.13
CA LYS A 273 13.27 -2.68 -30.31
C LYS A 273 13.18 -1.23 -30.74
N ILE A 274 13.16 -0.28 -29.81
CA ILE A 274 12.86 1.13 -30.12
C ILE A 274 13.88 1.75 -31.08
N GLY A 275 15.15 1.32 -30.99
CA GLY A 275 16.21 1.74 -31.90
C GLY A 275 16.03 1.28 -33.35
N THR A 276 15.13 0.33 -33.61
CA THR A 276 14.87 -0.23 -34.95
C THR A 276 13.65 0.39 -35.63
N ILE A 277 12.85 1.17 -34.90
CA ILE A 277 11.64 1.80 -35.43
C ILE A 277 12.04 2.96 -36.33
N THR A 278 11.48 3.00 -37.55
CA THR A 278 11.68 4.09 -38.51
C THR A 278 10.39 4.81 -38.90
N ASN A 279 9.24 4.24 -38.51
CA ASN A 279 7.92 4.82 -38.75
C ASN A 279 6.99 4.56 -37.56
N VAL A 280 6.11 5.52 -37.26
CA VAL A 280 5.14 5.44 -36.16
C VAL A 280 4.21 4.24 -36.30
N ASP A 281 3.89 3.85 -37.54
CA ASP A 281 3.01 2.73 -37.82
C ASP A 281 3.62 1.39 -37.35
N ASP A 282 4.94 1.23 -37.44
CA ASP A 282 5.65 0.04 -36.93
C ASP A 282 5.59 -0.02 -35.39
N LEU A 283 5.66 1.14 -34.74
CA LEU A 283 5.59 1.25 -33.28
C LEU A 283 4.20 0.90 -32.75
N VAL A 284 3.15 1.48 -33.33
CA VAL A 284 1.77 1.27 -32.85
C VAL A 284 1.20 -0.10 -33.28
N ALA A 285 1.82 -0.77 -34.25
CA ALA A 285 1.50 -2.16 -34.59
C ALA A 285 2.04 -3.16 -33.54
N ASP A 286 3.11 -2.81 -32.83
CA ASP A 286 3.64 -3.60 -31.71
C ASP A 286 2.89 -3.26 -30.42
N LYS A 287 2.01 -4.19 -30.00
CA LYS A 287 1.21 -4.03 -28.78
C LYS A 287 2.06 -3.89 -27.52
N ARG A 288 3.23 -4.54 -27.46
CA ARG A 288 4.12 -4.50 -26.29
C ARG A 288 4.81 -3.15 -26.20
N LEU A 289 5.25 -2.58 -27.33
CA LEU A 289 5.76 -1.20 -27.36
C LEU A 289 4.68 -0.17 -27.03
N THR A 290 3.49 -0.34 -27.60
CA THR A 290 2.34 0.54 -27.31
C THR A 290 2.01 0.53 -25.83
N SER A 291 1.82 -0.66 -25.23
CA SER A 291 1.55 -0.81 -23.79
C SER A 291 2.67 -0.22 -22.94
N TYR A 292 3.93 -0.44 -23.29
CA TYR A 292 5.07 0.14 -22.57
C TYR A 292 5.01 1.67 -22.54
N ILE A 293 4.73 2.29 -23.69
CA ILE A 293 4.66 3.76 -23.81
C ILE A 293 3.43 4.30 -23.07
N THR A 294 2.26 3.69 -23.22
CA THR A 294 1.05 4.15 -22.53
C THR A 294 1.19 4.03 -21.02
N THR A 295 1.84 2.99 -20.50
CA THR A 295 2.17 2.85 -19.08
C THR A 295 3.21 3.89 -18.64
N ALA A 296 4.30 4.07 -19.39
CA ALA A 296 5.33 5.05 -19.06
C ALA A 296 4.76 6.47 -18.90
N TYR A 297 3.75 6.83 -19.69
CA TYR A 297 3.17 8.16 -19.70
C TYR A 297 1.77 8.26 -19.09
N SER A 298 1.33 7.26 -18.31
CA SER A 298 0.03 7.24 -17.62
C SER A 298 -1.15 7.55 -18.54
N MET A 299 -1.17 6.97 -19.75
CA MET A 299 -2.20 7.26 -20.76
C MET A 299 -3.49 6.44 -20.55
N GLY A 300 -3.46 5.44 -19.66
CA GLY A 300 -4.56 4.51 -19.36
C GLY A 300 -4.63 3.29 -20.29
N ALA A 301 -5.19 2.17 -19.80
CA ALA A 301 -5.30 0.90 -20.55
C ALA A 301 -6.14 1.00 -21.83
N ASP A 302 -7.17 1.85 -21.80
CA ASP A 302 -8.10 2.00 -22.93
C ASP A 302 -7.57 2.94 -24.02
N PHE A 303 -6.35 3.47 -23.85
CA PHE A 303 -5.75 4.38 -24.82
C PHE A 303 -5.40 3.65 -26.12
N THR A 304 -6.12 3.97 -27.19
CA THR A 304 -5.99 3.24 -28.46
C THR A 304 -4.67 3.52 -29.17
N ALA A 305 -4.16 2.53 -29.90
CA ALA A 305 -3.00 2.66 -30.79
C ALA A 305 -3.16 3.80 -31.82
N ALA A 306 -4.38 4.04 -32.30
CA ALA A 306 -4.68 5.14 -33.23
C ALA A 306 -4.57 6.52 -32.56
N ALA A 307 -5.03 6.65 -31.31
CA ALA A 307 -4.84 7.87 -30.54
C ALA A 307 -3.36 8.11 -30.23
N LEU A 308 -2.60 7.06 -29.90
CA LEU A 308 -1.15 7.16 -29.66
C LEU A 308 -0.41 7.61 -30.92
N ARG A 309 -0.75 7.05 -32.08
CA ARG A 309 -0.20 7.49 -33.36
C ARG A 309 -0.35 8.99 -33.55
N THR A 310 -1.56 9.51 -33.33
CA THR A 310 -1.85 10.95 -33.50
C THR A 310 -1.09 11.80 -32.46
N VAL A 311 -1.00 11.36 -31.20
CA VAL A 311 -0.18 12.04 -30.18
C VAL A 311 1.29 12.11 -30.58
N LEU A 312 1.83 11.09 -31.24
CA LEU A 312 3.24 11.04 -31.64
C LEU A 312 3.57 11.87 -32.88
N THR A 313 2.59 12.19 -33.74
CA THR A 313 2.81 12.90 -35.01
C THR A 313 2.20 14.30 -35.07
N ASP A 314 1.21 14.62 -34.23
CA ASP A 314 0.50 15.90 -34.23
C ASP A 314 0.67 16.64 -32.88
N PRO A 315 1.41 17.77 -32.85
CA PRO A 315 1.63 18.52 -31.62
C PRO A 315 0.36 19.16 -31.06
N GLY A 316 -0.58 19.57 -31.92
CA GLY A 316 -1.84 20.17 -31.50
C GLY A 316 -2.76 19.14 -30.83
N TYR A 317 -2.81 17.93 -31.38
CA TYR A 317 -3.55 16.83 -30.74
C TYR A 317 -2.90 16.37 -29.44
N ALA A 318 -1.57 16.24 -29.41
CA ALA A 318 -0.83 15.91 -28.19
C ALA A 318 -1.11 16.91 -27.07
N GLN A 319 -1.16 18.21 -27.39
CA GLN A 319 -1.51 19.25 -26.44
C GLN A 319 -2.96 19.15 -25.96
N LEU A 320 -3.91 18.98 -26.88
CA LEU A 320 -5.34 18.84 -26.55
C LEU A 320 -5.58 17.70 -25.55
N MET A 321 -4.83 16.60 -25.69
CA MET A 321 -4.91 15.43 -24.83
C MET A 321 -4.02 15.50 -23.58
N GLY A 322 -3.19 16.53 -23.43
CA GLY A 322 -2.27 16.67 -22.29
C GLY A 322 -1.01 15.82 -22.36
N PHE A 323 -0.67 15.28 -23.54
CA PHE A 323 0.45 14.36 -23.78
C PHE A 323 1.61 15.01 -24.56
N THR A 324 1.88 16.30 -24.30
CA THR A 324 2.98 17.05 -24.92
C THR A 324 4.35 16.46 -24.59
N ASN A 325 4.51 15.92 -23.38
CA ASN A 325 5.69 15.18 -22.94
C ASN A 325 5.94 13.91 -23.78
N VAL A 326 4.87 13.19 -24.17
CA VAL A 326 4.96 12.02 -25.06
C VAL A 326 5.45 12.47 -26.44
N TYR A 327 4.81 13.49 -27.04
CA TYR A 327 5.23 14.01 -28.35
C TYR A 327 6.70 14.46 -28.38
N ASN A 328 7.18 15.09 -27.30
CA ASN A 328 8.57 15.53 -27.19
C ASN A 328 9.57 14.38 -26.96
N ALA A 329 9.10 13.24 -26.46
CA ALA A 329 9.94 12.07 -26.23
C ALA A 329 10.25 11.29 -27.50
N PHE A 330 9.59 11.57 -28.63
CA PHE A 330 9.81 10.87 -29.90
C PHE A 330 10.04 11.87 -31.04
N ASN A 331 10.93 11.51 -31.96
CA ASN A 331 11.38 12.35 -33.07
C ASN A 331 10.68 11.96 -34.37
N PHE A 332 9.34 11.89 -34.36
CA PHE A 332 8.56 11.66 -35.58
C PHE A 332 8.28 12.98 -36.33
N LYS A 333 8.27 12.89 -37.65
CA LYS A 333 7.69 13.88 -38.56
C LYS A 333 6.17 13.75 -38.60
N ALA A 334 5.50 14.74 -39.16
CA ALA A 334 4.04 14.74 -39.32
C ALA A 334 3.53 13.56 -40.18
N ASP A 335 4.33 13.07 -41.12
CA ASP A 335 4.00 11.90 -41.96
C ASP A 335 4.23 10.55 -41.25
N GLY A 336 4.77 10.57 -40.02
CA GLY A 336 5.07 9.39 -39.22
C GLY A 336 6.47 8.81 -39.42
N SER A 337 7.28 9.33 -40.34
CA SER A 337 8.68 8.90 -40.50
C SER A 337 9.60 9.49 -39.43
N THR A 338 10.74 8.86 -39.16
CA THR A 338 11.75 9.38 -38.23
C THR A 338 12.39 10.69 -38.73
N SER A 339 12.61 11.62 -37.81
CA SER A 339 13.44 12.82 -37.97
C SER A 339 14.84 12.61 -37.41
N ASN A 340 15.85 13.06 -38.15
CA ASN A 340 17.26 13.06 -37.72
C ASN A 340 17.73 14.42 -37.18
N THR A 341 16.85 15.41 -37.13
CA THR A 341 17.09 16.71 -36.51
C THR A 341 16.17 16.89 -35.31
N ALA A 342 16.60 17.76 -34.40
CA ALA A 342 15.75 18.31 -33.35
C ALA A 342 14.52 19.01 -33.97
N ARG A 343 13.51 19.27 -33.13
CA ARG A 343 12.32 20.00 -33.57
C ARG A 343 12.65 21.48 -33.72
N VAL A 344 12.24 22.05 -34.85
CA VAL A 344 12.40 23.48 -35.19
C VAL A 344 11.73 24.39 -34.17
N GLN A 345 10.59 23.96 -33.61
CA GLN A 345 9.91 24.61 -32.50
C GLN A 345 9.57 23.59 -31.41
N SER A 346 9.73 23.99 -30.16
CA SER A 346 9.04 23.37 -29.03
C SER A 346 7.56 23.75 -29.03
N ILE A 347 6.73 23.01 -28.31
CA ILE A 347 5.30 23.31 -28.18
C ILE A 347 5.07 24.69 -27.55
N ALA A 348 5.91 25.10 -26.60
CA ALA A 348 5.82 26.43 -26.00
C ALA A 348 6.09 27.54 -27.03
N GLN A 349 7.12 27.35 -27.86
CA GLN A 349 7.44 28.28 -28.94
C GLN A 349 6.33 28.36 -30.00
N ALA A 350 5.78 27.22 -30.42
CA ALA A 350 4.64 27.17 -31.33
C ALA A 350 3.40 27.88 -30.75
N ASN A 351 3.10 27.69 -29.46
CA ASN A 351 2.00 28.38 -28.77
C ASN A 351 2.19 29.89 -28.71
N ASN A 352 3.43 30.37 -28.50
CA ASN A 352 3.73 31.80 -28.50
C ASN A 352 3.41 32.41 -29.87
N LEU A 353 3.79 31.75 -30.96
CA LEU A 353 3.46 32.18 -32.32
C LEU A 353 1.96 32.14 -32.59
N GLN A 354 1.26 31.05 -32.22
CA GLN A 354 -0.20 30.91 -32.34
C GLN A 354 -0.94 32.01 -31.57
N SER A 355 -0.45 32.37 -30.39
CA SER A 355 -1.03 33.43 -29.56
C SER A 355 -0.83 34.81 -30.20
N ALA A 356 0.36 35.08 -30.74
CA ALA A 356 0.65 36.31 -31.49
C ALA A 356 -0.22 36.44 -32.75
N ALA A 357 -0.39 35.34 -33.49
CA ALA A 357 -1.29 35.25 -34.64
C ALA A 357 -2.76 35.54 -34.26
N SER A 358 -3.23 34.91 -33.17
CA SER A 358 -4.60 35.10 -32.66
C SER A 358 -4.85 36.54 -32.20
N ASN A 359 -3.88 37.15 -31.52
CA ASN A 359 -3.95 38.56 -31.12
C ASN A 359 -4.05 39.48 -32.34
N THR A 360 -3.30 39.19 -33.39
CA THR A 360 -3.34 39.93 -34.65
C THR A 360 -4.69 39.77 -35.36
N GLY A 361 -5.24 38.55 -35.42
CA GLY A 361 -6.57 38.30 -35.99
C GLY A 361 -7.70 38.97 -35.20
N ASN A 362 -7.59 39.00 -33.87
CA ASN A 362 -8.52 39.73 -33.00
C ASN A 362 -8.43 41.25 -33.23
N TYR A 363 -7.21 41.79 -33.34
CA TYR A 363 -6.99 43.19 -33.69
C TYR A 363 -7.64 43.52 -35.03
N TYR A 364 -7.41 42.70 -36.06
CA TYR A 364 -8.04 42.88 -37.37
C TYR A 364 -9.56 42.89 -37.24
N THR A 365 -10.15 41.89 -36.58
CA THR A 365 -11.60 41.75 -36.43
C THR A 365 -12.23 42.97 -35.76
N LEU A 366 -11.62 43.48 -34.69
CA LEU A 366 -12.12 44.63 -33.94
C LEU A 366 -11.88 45.95 -34.69
N THR A 367 -10.66 46.21 -35.15
CA THR A 367 -10.28 47.51 -35.74
C THR A 367 -10.88 47.70 -37.14
N SER A 368 -11.07 46.63 -37.92
CA SER A 368 -11.83 46.67 -39.19
C SER A 368 -13.32 47.00 -39.00
N GLN A 369 -13.82 47.03 -37.76
CA GLN A 369 -15.15 47.48 -37.37
C GLN A 369 -15.18 48.89 -36.80
N SER A 370 -14.02 49.52 -36.60
CA SER A 370 -13.91 50.81 -35.97
C SER A 370 -14.54 51.90 -36.83
N SER A 371 -15.32 52.79 -36.21
CA SER A 371 -15.82 54.00 -36.84
C SER A 371 -14.72 55.00 -37.23
N SER A 372 -13.47 54.75 -36.81
CA SER A 372 -12.31 55.57 -37.19
C SER A 372 -11.80 55.28 -38.61
N ILE A 373 -12.17 54.16 -39.22
CA ILE A 373 -11.78 53.80 -40.58
C ILE A 373 -12.90 54.23 -41.52
N THR A 374 -12.72 55.34 -42.23
CA THR A 374 -13.77 55.97 -43.05
C THR A 374 -13.52 55.88 -44.56
N ASN A 375 -12.30 55.51 -44.95
CA ASN A 375 -11.87 55.36 -46.34
C ASN A 375 -10.69 54.37 -46.42
N VAL A 376 -10.27 54.03 -47.65
CA VAL A 376 -9.16 53.08 -47.89
C VAL A 376 -7.81 53.57 -47.36
N ASP A 377 -7.58 54.89 -47.29
CA ASP A 377 -6.34 55.45 -46.76
C ASP A 377 -6.25 55.30 -45.23
N ASP A 378 -7.37 55.44 -44.51
CA ASP A 378 -7.44 55.18 -43.08
C ASP A 378 -7.12 53.70 -42.77
N LEU A 379 -7.62 52.77 -43.60
CA LEU A 379 -7.35 51.33 -43.48
C LEU A 379 -5.85 51.02 -43.70
N LEU A 380 -5.25 51.63 -44.73
CA LEU A 380 -3.87 51.38 -45.13
C LEU A 380 -2.84 52.14 -44.29
N ALA A 381 -3.26 53.18 -43.56
CA ALA A 381 -2.45 53.87 -42.55
C ALA A 381 -2.23 53.00 -41.30
N ASP A 382 -3.15 52.07 -41.02
CA ASP A 382 -2.97 51.05 -40.00
C ASP A 382 -2.10 49.90 -40.55
N ASN A 383 -0.83 49.90 -40.15
CA ASN A 383 0.14 48.93 -40.62
C ASN A 383 -0.18 47.48 -40.22
N VAL A 384 -1.01 47.27 -39.18
CA VAL A 384 -1.42 45.93 -38.75
C VAL A 384 -2.54 45.43 -39.66
N LEU A 385 -3.54 46.28 -39.95
CA LEU A 385 -4.61 45.93 -40.88
C LEU A 385 -4.10 45.69 -42.29
N ALA A 386 -3.24 46.57 -42.81
CA ALA A 386 -2.65 46.41 -44.13
C ALA A 386 -1.84 45.10 -44.24
N ARG A 387 -1.04 44.76 -43.23
CA ARG A 387 -0.25 43.52 -43.22
C ARG A 387 -1.11 42.28 -43.09
N TYR A 388 -2.16 42.31 -42.26
CA TYR A 388 -3.10 41.20 -42.13
C TYR A 388 -3.80 40.88 -43.45
N ILE A 389 -4.17 41.91 -44.22
CA ILE A 389 -4.77 41.73 -45.56
C ILE A 389 -3.74 41.13 -46.52
N LYS A 390 -2.52 41.67 -46.57
CA LYS A 390 -1.46 41.11 -47.43
C LYS A 390 -1.18 39.64 -47.11
N ASP A 391 -1.18 39.28 -45.83
CA ASP A 391 -1.04 37.91 -45.37
C ASP A 391 -2.20 37.05 -45.82
N ALA A 392 -3.44 37.40 -45.45
CA ALA A 392 -4.63 36.63 -45.78
C ALA A 392 -4.77 36.31 -47.29
N TYR A 393 -4.26 37.17 -48.18
CA TYR A 393 -4.33 36.94 -49.62
C TYR A 393 -3.00 36.55 -50.28
N GLY A 394 -1.95 36.27 -49.49
CA GLY A 394 -0.67 35.79 -49.99
C GLY A 394 0.03 36.77 -50.94
N LEU A 395 -0.16 38.08 -50.73
CA LEU A 395 0.39 39.12 -51.61
C LEU A 395 1.91 39.28 -51.49
N GLY A 396 2.48 38.81 -50.38
CA GLY A 396 3.90 38.97 -50.06
C GLY A 396 4.25 40.36 -49.51
N THR A 397 5.44 40.45 -48.93
CA THR A 397 5.90 41.62 -48.17
C THR A 397 6.36 42.78 -49.04
N SER A 398 6.76 42.49 -50.28
CA SER A 398 7.13 43.49 -51.30
C SER A 398 5.92 44.15 -51.96
N PHE A 399 4.70 43.68 -51.67
CA PHE A 399 3.47 44.24 -52.21
C PHE A 399 3.18 45.61 -51.59
N SER A 400 3.11 46.65 -52.43
CA SER A 400 3.01 48.03 -51.97
C SER A 400 1.60 48.37 -51.48
N ASN A 401 1.48 49.27 -50.50
CA ASN A 401 0.17 49.79 -50.09
C ASN A 401 -0.52 50.56 -51.22
N ALA A 402 0.24 51.10 -52.18
CA ALA A 402 -0.33 51.77 -53.36
C ALA A 402 -1.01 50.77 -54.31
N ASP A 403 -0.39 49.60 -54.54
CA ASP A 403 -1.00 48.54 -55.33
C ASP A 403 -2.20 47.93 -54.61
N LEU A 404 -2.11 47.75 -53.29
CA LEU A 404 -3.23 47.26 -52.48
C LEU A 404 -4.39 48.24 -52.51
N LYS A 405 -4.12 49.55 -52.45
CA LYS A 405 -5.14 50.59 -52.64
C LYS A 405 -5.85 50.44 -53.98
N ASN A 406 -5.09 50.26 -55.06
CA ASN A 406 -5.67 50.08 -56.40
C ASN A 406 -6.53 48.82 -56.50
N ILE A 407 -6.11 47.70 -55.88
CA ILE A 407 -6.93 46.49 -55.80
C ILE A 407 -8.23 46.74 -55.01
N LEU A 408 -8.14 47.44 -53.88
CA LEU A 408 -9.29 47.70 -53.02
C LEU A 408 -10.32 48.67 -53.65
N THR A 409 -9.90 49.59 -54.52
CA THR A 409 -10.80 50.63 -55.10
C THR A 409 -11.19 50.42 -56.57
N ASP A 410 -10.40 49.69 -57.36
CA ASP A 410 -10.66 49.46 -58.79
C ASP A 410 -10.84 47.96 -59.10
N SER A 411 -12.10 47.55 -59.27
CA SER A 411 -12.48 46.17 -59.61
C SER A 411 -11.87 45.66 -60.93
N ALA A 412 -11.64 46.54 -61.91
CA ALA A 412 -11.04 46.14 -63.19
C ALA A 412 -9.53 45.93 -63.04
N TYR A 413 -8.87 46.79 -62.27
CA TYR A 413 -7.46 46.62 -61.91
C TYR A 413 -7.27 45.34 -61.07
N ALA A 414 -8.10 45.13 -60.06
CA ALA A 414 -8.07 43.94 -59.21
C ALA A 414 -8.22 42.65 -60.03
N ALA A 415 -9.20 42.59 -60.94
CA ALA A 415 -9.37 41.44 -61.83
C ALA A 415 -8.18 41.24 -62.77
N ALA A 416 -7.60 42.32 -63.31
CA ALA A 416 -6.43 42.25 -64.18
C ALA A 416 -5.17 41.75 -63.45
N GLN A 417 -5.03 42.05 -62.16
CA GLN A 417 -3.96 41.54 -61.30
C GLN A 417 -4.27 40.17 -60.67
N GLY A 418 -5.45 39.59 -60.93
CA GLY A 418 -5.84 38.28 -60.37
C GLY A 418 -6.33 38.33 -58.92
N HIS A 419 -6.65 39.50 -58.39
CA HIS A 419 -7.07 39.76 -57.00
C HIS A 419 -8.51 40.29 -56.90
N ALA A 420 -9.39 39.82 -57.79
CA ALA A 420 -10.81 40.18 -57.75
C ALA A 420 -11.50 39.74 -56.45
N ASP A 421 -10.98 38.69 -55.80
CA ASP A 421 -11.46 38.22 -54.51
C ASP A 421 -11.19 39.24 -53.40
N ILE A 422 -10.02 39.88 -53.37
CA ILE A 422 -9.69 40.97 -52.44
C ILE A 422 -10.68 42.13 -52.65
N ASN A 423 -10.89 42.57 -53.89
CA ASN A 423 -11.83 43.66 -54.15
C ASN A 423 -13.27 43.30 -53.71
N ALA A 424 -13.70 42.06 -53.94
CA ALA A 424 -15.03 41.58 -53.55
C ALA A 424 -15.23 41.49 -52.03
N ASP A 425 -14.16 41.26 -51.27
CA ASP A 425 -14.20 41.17 -49.81
C ASP A 425 -14.12 42.53 -49.10
N PHE A 426 -14.09 43.66 -49.83
CA PHE A 426 -14.10 45.01 -49.24
C PHE A 426 -15.09 45.95 -49.94
N ASN A 427 -15.74 46.82 -49.16
CA ASN A 427 -16.80 47.72 -49.62
C ASN A 427 -16.27 49.14 -49.88
N PHE A 428 -15.28 49.30 -50.76
CA PHE A 428 -14.76 50.62 -51.17
C PHE A 428 -15.27 51.05 -52.55
N GLN A 429 -15.45 52.36 -52.72
CA GLN A 429 -15.72 52.99 -54.01
C GLN A 429 -14.41 53.36 -54.72
N ALA A 430 -14.50 53.71 -56.01
CA ALA A 430 -13.34 54.12 -56.81
C ALA A 430 -12.61 55.36 -56.27
N ASP A 431 -13.31 56.24 -55.53
CA ASP A 431 -12.72 57.41 -54.87
C ASP A 431 -12.09 57.08 -53.49
N GLY A 432 -12.15 55.81 -53.06
CA GLY A 432 -11.62 55.33 -51.79
C GLY A 432 -12.59 55.44 -50.61
N SER A 433 -13.77 56.02 -50.78
CA SER A 433 -14.80 56.11 -49.73
C SER A 433 -15.52 54.75 -49.52
N ILE A 434 -16.18 54.58 -48.37
CA ILE A 434 -16.91 53.35 -48.04
C ILE A 434 -18.26 53.32 -48.76
N ASN A 435 -18.53 52.22 -49.45
CA ASN A 435 -19.82 51.91 -50.03
C ASN A 435 -20.76 51.28 -48.98
N GLY A 436 -21.52 52.11 -48.25
CA GLY A 436 -22.42 51.68 -47.17
C GLY A 436 -21.96 52.18 -45.81
N SER A 437 -21.97 51.33 -44.77
CA SER A 437 -21.64 51.72 -43.39
C SER A 437 -20.43 50.98 -42.79
N VAL A 438 -19.86 50.02 -43.50
CA VAL A 438 -18.74 49.17 -43.01
C VAL A 438 -17.79 48.85 -44.15
N ILE A 439 -16.48 48.78 -43.86
CA ILE A 439 -15.46 48.39 -44.85
C ILE A 439 -15.60 46.92 -45.28
N GLN A 440 -16.19 46.07 -44.43
CA GLN A 440 -16.50 44.66 -44.72
C GLN A 440 -17.78 44.26 -43.99
N THR A 441 -18.61 43.43 -44.64
CA THR A 441 -19.68 42.68 -43.98
C THR A 441 -19.09 41.55 -43.12
N GLU A 442 -19.91 40.94 -42.26
CA GLU A 442 -19.51 39.78 -41.47
C GLU A 442 -19.00 38.62 -42.34
N ALA A 443 -19.68 38.33 -43.46
CA ALA A 443 -19.28 37.27 -44.38
C ALA A 443 -17.94 37.55 -45.09
N GLN A 444 -17.72 38.79 -45.54
CA GLN A 444 -16.47 39.21 -46.19
C GLN A 444 -15.29 39.22 -45.20
N ARG A 445 -15.51 39.69 -43.96
CA ARG A 445 -14.52 39.64 -42.89
C ARG A 445 -14.17 38.20 -42.55
N LYS A 446 -15.18 37.32 -42.45
CA LYS A 446 -14.99 35.89 -42.24
C LYS A 446 -14.16 35.25 -43.36
N SER A 447 -14.45 35.58 -44.63
CA SER A 447 -13.63 35.14 -45.77
C SER A 447 -12.16 35.51 -45.58
N THR A 448 -11.88 36.77 -45.17
CA THR A 448 -10.50 37.23 -44.93
C THR A 448 -9.85 36.49 -43.75
N THR A 449 -10.54 36.30 -42.64
CA THR A 449 -10.00 35.57 -41.48
C THR A 449 -9.80 34.08 -41.77
N ASP A 450 -10.68 33.46 -42.57
CA ASP A 450 -10.56 32.05 -42.96
C ASP A 450 -9.32 31.83 -43.85
N LYS A 451 -8.99 32.79 -44.73
CA LYS A 451 -7.76 32.72 -45.54
C LYS A 451 -6.49 32.90 -44.69
N SER A 452 -6.49 33.83 -43.72
CA SER A 452 -5.36 33.95 -42.77
C SER A 452 -5.19 32.69 -41.91
N ALA A 453 -6.29 32.05 -41.49
CA ALA A 453 -6.25 30.76 -40.80
C ALA A 453 -5.68 29.64 -41.70
N ALA A 454 -5.95 29.67 -43.00
CA ALA A 454 -5.35 28.73 -43.95
C ALA A 454 -3.82 28.88 -44.05
N ASN A 455 -3.29 30.12 -43.98
CA ASN A 455 -1.84 30.34 -43.93
C ASN A 455 -1.21 29.79 -42.64
N ALA A 456 -1.87 29.97 -41.50
CA ALA A 456 -1.42 29.37 -40.24
C ALA A 456 -1.39 27.83 -40.33
N ALA A 457 -2.41 27.22 -40.96
CA ALA A 457 -2.45 25.78 -41.20
C ALA A 457 -1.34 25.31 -42.16
N HIS A 458 -1.05 26.09 -43.21
CA HIS A 458 0.07 25.84 -44.12
C HIS A 458 1.41 25.85 -43.37
N PHE A 459 1.66 26.88 -42.56
CA PHE A 459 2.85 26.99 -41.73
C PHE A 459 3.02 25.79 -40.79
N ASN A 460 1.95 25.43 -40.07
CA ASN A 460 1.97 24.28 -39.16
C ASN A 460 2.20 22.94 -39.90
N GLY A 461 1.73 22.82 -41.14
CA GLY A 461 1.97 21.63 -41.97
C GLY A 461 3.40 21.51 -42.49
N MET A 462 4.06 22.65 -42.79
CA MET A 462 5.44 22.64 -43.30
C MET A 462 6.50 22.56 -42.20
N ILE A 463 6.26 23.17 -41.02
CA ILE A 463 7.30 23.40 -40.01
C ILE A 463 7.95 22.12 -39.49
N GLY A 464 7.20 21.00 -39.50
CA GLY A 464 7.71 19.68 -39.11
C GLY A 464 8.73 19.06 -40.07
N ASN A 465 8.88 19.62 -41.27
CA ASN A 465 9.85 19.16 -42.29
C ASN A 465 11.01 20.14 -42.50
N VAL A 466 11.02 21.27 -41.80
CA VAL A 466 12.07 22.28 -41.90
C VAL A 466 13.34 21.74 -41.27
N THR A 467 14.44 21.85 -42.00
CA THR A 467 15.79 21.44 -41.54
C THR A 467 16.78 22.59 -41.54
N ASP A 468 16.46 23.67 -42.25
CA ASP A 468 17.23 24.91 -42.28
C ASP A 468 16.28 26.11 -42.33
N VAL A 469 16.70 27.25 -41.77
CA VAL A 469 15.95 28.52 -41.83
C VAL A 469 15.58 28.90 -43.26
N ASP A 470 16.41 28.53 -44.23
CA ASP A 470 16.18 28.83 -45.65
C ASP A 470 14.95 28.09 -46.21
N ASP A 471 14.53 26.98 -45.62
CA ASP A 471 13.27 26.32 -45.97
C ASP A 471 12.07 27.24 -45.67
N ILE A 472 12.09 27.90 -44.50
CA ILE A 472 11.07 28.91 -44.14
C ILE A 472 11.18 30.12 -45.05
N MET A 473 12.40 30.65 -45.24
CA MET A 473 12.61 31.88 -46.01
C MET A 473 12.25 31.74 -47.49
N SER A 474 12.27 30.52 -48.03
CA SER A 474 11.84 30.22 -49.40
C SER A 474 10.32 30.14 -49.59
N ASP A 475 9.55 30.00 -48.50
CA ASP A 475 8.10 29.91 -48.52
C ASP A 475 7.47 31.28 -48.19
N ALA A 476 6.91 31.93 -49.21
CA ALA A 476 6.32 33.26 -49.07
C ALA A 476 5.12 33.30 -48.10
N VAL A 477 4.37 32.19 -47.97
CA VAL A 477 3.23 32.09 -47.06
C VAL A 477 3.73 31.98 -45.61
N ALA A 478 4.80 31.21 -45.38
CA ALA A 478 5.44 31.08 -44.07
C ALA A 478 6.05 32.40 -43.59
N VAL A 479 6.81 33.07 -44.45
CA VAL A 479 7.43 34.38 -44.15
C VAL A 479 6.34 35.41 -43.87
N SER A 480 5.28 35.43 -44.68
CA SER A 480 4.14 36.32 -44.47
C SER A 480 3.45 36.06 -43.13
N TYR A 481 3.18 34.79 -42.81
CA TYR A 481 2.54 34.40 -41.56
C TYR A 481 3.36 34.81 -40.33
N ILE A 482 4.68 34.57 -40.33
CA ILE A 482 5.57 34.97 -39.23
C ILE A 482 5.57 36.49 -39.07
N ARG A 483 5.73 37.23 -40.17
CA ARG A 483 5.78 38.70 -40.13
C ARG A 483 4.47 39.33 -39.68
N ASN A 484 3.33 38.78 -40.12
CA ASN A 484 2.00 39.20 -39.69
C ASN A 484 1.81 38.90 -38.20
N SER A 485 2.08 37.68 -37.77
CA SER A 485 1.87 37.25 -36.38
C SER A 485 2.74 38.01 -35.39
N MET A 486 4.02 38.19 -35.71
CA MET A 486 5.01 38.85 -34.85
C MET A 486 5.15 40.36 -35.10
N GLN A 487 4.27 40.93 -35.93
CA GLN A 487 4.27 42.37 -36.23
C GLN A 487 5.62 42.91 -36.73
N ILE A 488 6.36 42.10 -37.50
CA ILE A 488 7.67 42.45 -38.07
C ILE A 488 7.50 43.51 -39.16
N ALA A 489 8.12 44.68 -38.98
CA ALA A 489 7.89 45.84 -39.84
C ALA A 489 8.27 45.58 -41.31
N ASP A 490 7.51 46.17 -42.24
CA ASP A 490 7.75 46.07 -43.70
C ASP A 490 9.14 46.60 -44.11
N SER A 491 9.79 47.44 -43.27
CA SER A 491 11.17 47.91 -43.48
C SER A 491 12.24 46.85 -43.20
N VAL A 492 11.90 45.75 -42.53
CA VAL A 492 12.83 44.63 -42.26
C VAL A 492 12.91 43.76 -43.51
N SER A 493 14.07 43.77 -44.18
CA SER A 493 14.29 42.92 -45.36
C SER A 493 14.28 41.43 -45.02
N ASP A 494 14.02 40.55 -45.99
CA ASP A 494 14.06 39.10 -45.77
C ASP A 494 15.45 38.63 -45.33
N ALA A 495 16.52 39.25 -45.83
CA ALA A 495 17.88 38.97 -45.35
C ALA A 495 18.06 39.34 -43.87
N THR A 496 17.48 40.46 -43.44
CA THR A 496 17.49 40.86 -42.02
C THR A 496 16.66 39.91 -41.16
N LEU A 497 15.49 39.48 -41.64
CA LEU A 497 14.66 38.49 -40.94
C LEU A 497 15.38 37.16 -40.79
N ARG A 498 16.02 36.66 -41.84
CA ARG A 498 16.87 35.46 -41.77
C ARG A 498 17.92 35.58 -40.67
N THR A 499 18.62 36.72 -40.58
CA THR A 499 19.61 36.96 -39.52
C THR A 499 18.97 36.98 -38.13
N ILE A 500 17.80 37.62 -37.96
CA ILE A 500 17.06 37.62 -36.69
C ILE A 500 16.72 36.18 -36.25
N LEU A 501 16.33 35.32 -37.18
CA LEU A 501 15.94 33.94 -36.87
C LEU A 501 17.11 33.06 -36.39
N VAL A 502 18.37 33.37 -36.75
CA VAL A 502 19.53 32.49 -36.47
C VAL A 502 20.54 33.08 -35.48
N ASP A 503 20.54 34.40 -35.28
CA ASP A 503 21.52 35.10 -34.44
C ASP A 503 20.83 35.84 -33.26
N PRO A 504 20.98 35.34 -32.02
CA PRO A 504 20.33 35.95 -30.85
C PRO A 504 20.82 37.37 -30.57
N ALA A 505 22.08 37.68 -30.87
CA ALA A 505 22.63 39.02 -30.65
C ALA A 505 22.07 40.01 -31.69
N ALA A 506 21.94 39.58 -32.95
CA ALA A 506 21.33 40.39 -34.00
C ALA A 506 19.84 40.62 -33.73
N ALA A 507 19.11 39.59 -33.28
CA ALA A 507 17.71 39.70 -32.90
C ALA A 507 17.49 40.73 -31.79
N SER A 508 18.28 40.63 -30.72
CA SER A 508 18.24 41.57 -29.59
C SER A 508 18.55 43.00 -30.02
N ALA A 509 19.57 43.20 -30.88
CA ALA A 509 19.93 44.52 -31.39
C ALA A 509 18.82 45.18 -32.24
N GLN A 510 17.97 44.37 -32.89
CA GLN A 510 16.84 44.84 -33.69
C GLN A 510 15.52 44.88 -32.90
N GLY A 511 15.52 44.47 -31.63
CA GLY A 511 14.32 44.41 -30.79
C GLY A 511 13.37 43.25 -31.11
N TYR A 512 13.88 42.17 -31.71
CA TYR A 512 13.13 40.99 -32.14
C TYR A 512 13.62 39.70 -31.48
N SER A 513 14.08 39.76 -30.22
CA SER A 513 14.49 38.57 -29.46
C SER A 513 13.36 37.55 -29.36
N ASP A 514 12.12 38.02 -29.20
CA ASP A 514 10.92 37.19 -29.16
C ASP A 514 10.68 36.42 -30.47
N VAL A 515 11.12 36.95 -31.62
CA VAL A 515 11.07 36.25 -32.92
C VAL A 515 12.13 35.16 -33.01
N HIS A 516 13.36 35.43 -32.54
CA HIS A 516 14.43 34.43 -32.49
C HIS A 516 14.04 33.26 -31.58
N ASP A 517 13.52 33.59 -30.39
CA ASP A 517 13.15 32.61 -29.38
C ASP A 517 12.02 31.67 -29.82
N LEU A 518 11.33 31.93 -30.94
CA LEU A 518 10.33 31.02 -31.53
C LEU A 518 10.94 29.78 -32.18
N PHE A 519 12.24 29.74 -32.45
CA PHE A 519 12.85 28.70 -33.27
C PHE A 519 14.19 28.20 -32.70
N ASN A 520 14.51 26.94 -32.97
CA ASN A 520 15.73 26.28 -32.51
C ASN A 520 16.79 26.19 -33.64
N PHE A 521 16.96 27.27 -34.40
CA PHE A 521 17.99 27.34 -35.44
C PHE A 521 19.36 27.62 -34.85
N LYS A 522 20.40 27.00 -35.42
CA LYS A 522 21.79 27.37 -35.19
C LYS A 522 22.13 28.65 -35.96
N THR A 523 23.24 29.27 -35.59
CA THR A 523 23.76 30.47 -36.26
C THR A 523 24.08 30.25 -37.74
N ASP A 524 24.36 29.02 -38.16
CA ASP A 524 24.57 28.67 -39.57
C ASP A 524 23.25 28.55 -40.38
N GLY A 525 22.09 28.55 -39.72
CA GLY A 525 20.77 28.37 -40.31
C GLY A 525 20.17 26.98 -40.11
N SER A 526 21.00 25.99 -39.83
CA SER A 526 20.55 24.60 -39.71
C SER A 526 19.84 24.33 -38.39
N VAL A 527 19.00 23.30 -38.36
CA VAL A 527 18.47 22.72 -37.12
C VAL A 527 19.48 21.72 -36.57
N ALA A 528 19.56 21.60 -35.25
CA ALA A 528 20.48 20.65 -34.62
C ALA A 528 20.24 19.21 -35.09
N THR A 529 21.23 18.62 -35.76
CA THR A 529 21.27 17.18 -36.05
C THR A 529 21.33 16.41 -34.74
N LEU A 530 20.54 15.35 -34.63
CA LEU A 530 20.59 14.43 -33.50
C LEU A 530 21.65 13.38 -33.79
N TYR A 531 22.62 13.26 -32.88
CA TYR A 531 23.68 12.26 -32.96
C TYR A 531 23.43 11.15 -31.95
N ALA A 532 23.69 9.91 -32.34
CA ALA A 532 23.55 8.73 -31.49
C ALA A 532 24.86 8.47 -30.75
N SER A 533 25.18 9.33 -29.76
CA SER A 533 26.35 9.19 -28.90
C SER A 533 26.41 7.83 -28.20
N GLN A 534 25.24 7.35 -27.79
CA GLN A 534 24.98 6.01 -27.26
C GLN A 534 23.70 5.46 -27.87
N SER A 535 23.53 4.13 -27.84
CA SER A 535 22.24 3.46 -27.96
C SER A 535 21.56 3.40 -26.60
N ALA A 536 20.26 3.08 -26.56
CA ALA A 536 19.52 2.90 -25.31
C ALA A 536 20.15 1.82 -24.42
N SER A 537 20.72 0.76 -25.01
CA SER A 537 21.42 -0.30 -24.25
C SER A 537 22.73 0.18 -23.64
N GLN A 538 23.52 0.96 -24.39
CA GLN A 538 24.80 1.52 -23.93
C GLN A 538 24.59 2.59 -22.85
N SER A 539 23.57 3.44 -22.99
CA SER A 539 23.18 4.40 -21.96
C SER A 539 22.77 3.69 -20.67
N ALA A 540 21.96 2.63 -20.77
CA ALA A 540 21.58 1.83 -19.60
C ALA A 540 22.78 1.15 -18.93
N SER A 541 23.75 0.66 -19.72
CA SER A 541 25.03 0.14 -19.21
C SER A 541 25.80 1.21 -18.42
N THR A 542 25.91 2.42 -18.97
CA THR A 542 26.57 3.57 -18.31
C THR A 542 25.90 3.91 -16.98
N THR A 543 24.56 3.99 -16.94
CA THR A 543 23.81 4.23 -15.71
C THR A 543 23.99 3.10 -14.69
N SER A 544 24.02 1.84 -15.14
CA SER A 544 24.27 0.70 -14.26
C SER A 544 25.64 0.81 -13.59
N LYS A 545 26.69 1.16 -14.33
CA LYS A 545 28.04 1.36 -13.79
C LYS A 545 28.10 2.52 -12.78
N ALA A 546 27.34 3.58 -13.03
CA ALA A 546 27.23 4.70 -12.08
C ALA A 546 26.55 4.26 -10.77
N ASN A 547 25.52 3.41 -10.86
CA ASN A 547 24.89 2.80 -9.70
C ASN A 547 25.84 1.86 -8.95
N ASP A 548 26.63 1.05 -9.66
CA ASP A 548 27.64 0.18 -9.06
C ASP A 548 28.70 0.99 -8.29
N ALA A 549 29.10 2.16 -8.80
CA ALA A 549 29.98 3.07 -8.10
C ALA A 549 29.33 3.59 -6.79
N ALA A 550 28.04 3.90 -6.79
CA ALA A 550 27.30 4.31 -5.60
C ALA A 550 27.15 3.16 -4.57
N VAL A 551 26.97 1.92 -5.04
CA VAL A 551 26.96 0.70 -4.20
C VAL A 551 28.33 0.47 -3.56
N TYR A 552 29.40 0.56 -4.35
CA TYR A 552 30.77 0.46 -3.86
C TYR A 552 31.06 1.52 -2.80
N TYR A 553 30.67 2.78 -3.05
CA TYR A 553 30.81 3.87 -2.09
C TYR A 553 30.13 3.54 -0.77
N GLN A 554 28.86 3.15 -0.80
CA GLN A 554 28.08 2.82 0.40
C GLN A 554 28.70 1.65 1.20
N ALA A 555 29.19 0.62 0.51
CA ALA A 555 29.79 -0.54 1.15
C ALA A 555 31.16 -0.24 1.79
N THR A 556 31.91 0.70 1.21
CA THR A 556 33.33 0.91 1.55
C THR A 556 33.55 2.09 2.50
N ILE A 557 32.73 3.15 2.40
CA ILE A 557 32.93 4.39 3.17
C ILE A 557 32.87 4.17 4.70
N ALA A 558 32.14 3.17 5.18
CA ALA A 558 32.06 2.81 6.59
C ALA A 558 33.39 2.30 7.18
N GLY A 559 34.32 1.85 6.33
CA GLY A 559 35.64 1.35 6.73
C GLY A 559 36.75 2.40 6.72
N ILE A 560 36.47 3.63 6.29
CA ILE A 560 37.45 4.71 6.19
C ILE A 560 37.67 5.35 7.58
N SER A 561 38.92 5.37 8.05
CA SER A 561 39.30 5.93 9.36
C SER A 561 39.97 7.30 9.31
N ASP A 562 40.45 7.72 8.14
CA ASP A 562 41.10 9.02 7.93
C ASP A 562 40.97 9.48 6.47
N VAL A 563 41.23 10.77 6.23
CA VAL A 563 41.12 11.39 4.89
C VAL A 563 42.10 10.75 3.90
N ASP A 564 43.28 10.34 4.36
CA ASP A 564 44.32 9.82 3.49
C ASP A 564 43.92 8.43 2.92
N GLN A 565 43.20 7.61 3.70
CA GLN A 565 42.56 6.38 3.22
C GLN A 565 41.46 6.62 2.19
N LEU A 566 40.64 7.66 2.37
CA LEU A 566 39.61 8.04 1.40
C LEU A 566 40.24 8.41 0.05
N LEU A 567 41.29 9.23 0.09
CA LEU A 567 41.98 9.71 -1.11
C LEU A 567 42.80 8.61 -1.80
N ALA A 568 43.32 7.64 -1.03
CA ALA A 568 44.05 6.49 -1.56
C ALA A 568 43.14 5.49 -2.30
N ASP A 569 41.86 5.38 -1.95
CA ASP A 569 40.87 4.62 -2.72
C ASP A 569 40.37 5.47 -3.90
N GLN A 570 40.90 5.19 -5.08
CA GLN A 570 40.57 5.92 -6.31
C GLN A 570 39.05 5.93 -6.60
N LYS A 571 38.33 4.83 -6.32
CA LYS A 571 36.88 4.76 -6.60
C LYS A 571 36.11 5.67 -5.65
N LEU A 572 36.47 5.69 -4.36
CA LEU A 572 35.88 6.60 -3.40
C LEU A 572 36.22 8.06 -3.73
N ASN A 573 37.49 8.36 -4.01
CA ASN A 573 37.95 9.70 -4.37
C ASN A 573 37.21 10.21 -5.62
N ASN A 574 37.15 9.41 -6.69
CA ASN A 574 36.43 9.76 -7.91
C ASN A 574 34.92 9.96 -7.66
N PHE A 575 34.30 9.11 -6.85
CA PHE A 575 32.87 9.22 -6.53
C PHE A 575 32.56 10.51 -5.76
N VAL A 576 33.37 10.86 -4.75
CA VAL A 576 33.23 12.11 -4.00
C VAL A 576 33.43 13.31 -4.91
N ARG A 577 34.48 13.30 -5.74
CA ARG A 577 34.73 14.38 -6.70
C ARG A 577 33.58 14.56 -7.67
N ASN A 578 33.02 13.47 -8.20
CA ASN A 578 31.84 13.54 -9.06
C ASN A 578 30.62 14.09 -8.32
N ALA A 579 30.26 13.51 -7.16
CA ALA A 579 29.09 13.91 -6.38
C ALA A 579 29.06 15.42 -6.09
N PHE A 580 30.20 16.00 -5.73
CA PHE A 580 30.32 17.43 -5.41
C PHE A 580 30.79 18.30 -6.60
N GLY A 581 31.03 17.73 -7.78
CA GLY A 581 31.49 18.46 -8.97
C GLY A 581 32.85 19.12 -8.81
N ILE A 582 33.77 18.44 -8.12
CA ILE A 582 35.13 18.92 -7.88
C ILE A 582 35.94 18.73 -9.16
N PRO A 583 36.46 19.80 -9.79
CA PRO A 583 37.15 19.70 -11.07
C PRO A 583 38.53 19.04 -10.95
N SER A 584 39.06 18.56 -12.09
CA SER A 584 40.41 18.00 -12.25
C SER A 584 41.54 18.93 -11.81
N THR A 585 41.28 20.24 -11.78
CA THR A 585 42.24 21.27 -11.35
C THR A 585 42.46 21.28 -9.82
N VAL A 586 41.58 20.65 -9.03
CA VAL A 586 41.76 20.50 -7.58
C VAL A 586 42.61 19.26 -7.31
N SER A 587 43.85 19.47 -6.86
CA SER A 587 44.76 18.36 -6.51
C SER A 587 44.25 17.56 -5.31
N ASP A 588 44.74 16.33 -5.11
CA ASP A 588 44.40 15.55 -3.90
C ASP A 588 44.87 16.24 -2.62
N VAL A 589 45.94 17.04 -2.68
CA VAL A 589 46.40 17.86 -1.56
C VAL A 589 45.39 18.94 -1.21
N ASP A 590 44.84 19.61 -2.23
CA ASP A 590 43.80 20.63 -2.04
C ASP A 590 42.48 19.99 -1.56
N LEU A 591 42.13 18.83 -2.10
CA LEU A 591 40.94 18.08 -1.65
C LEU A 591 41.09 17.62 -0.20
N ARG A 592 42.28 17.18 0.22
CA ARG A 592 42.59 16.89 1.63
C ARG A 592 42.32 18.11 2.50
N ASN A 593 42.80 19.29 2.09
CA ASN A 593 42.58 20.52 2.83
C ASN A 593 41.09 20.86 2.92
N ILE A 594 40.33 20.72 1.82
CA ILE A 594 38.87 20.91 1.77
C ILE A 594 38.17 19.96 2.76
N LEU A 595 38.47 18.66 2.72
CA LEU A 595 37.84 17.65 3.58
C LEU A 595 38.11 17.85 5.08
N THR A 596 39.20 18.55 5.42
CA THR A 596 39.57 18.85 6.81
C THR A 596 39.19 20.26 7.28
N ASP A 597 38.63 21.10 6.39
CA ASP A 597 38.33 22.49 6.71
C ASP A 597 37.12 22.60 7.66
N GLN A 598 37.41 23.01 8.90
CA GLN A 598 36.41 23.21 9.96
C GLN A 598 35.78 24.61 9.93
N SER A 599 36.16 25.48 8.98
CA SER A 599 35.65 26.85 8.91
C SER A 599 34.16 26.92 8.57
N GLY A 600 33.64 25.91 7.85
CA GLY A 600 32.28 25.88 7.33
C GLY A 600 32.00 26.96 6.27
N THR A 601 33.05 27.53 5.66
CA THR A 601 32.95 28.62 4.67
C THR A 601 33.77 28.31 3.42
N GLY A 602 33.41 28.87 2.28
CA GLY A 602 34.12 28.69 1.00
C GLY A 602 33.35 27.88 -0.05
N THR A 603 33.95 27.72 -1.23
CA THR A 603 33.31 27.14 -2.42
C THR A 603 32.93 25.66 -2.26
N TYR A 604 33.61 24.92 -1.38
CA TYR A 604 33.43 23.48 -1.15
C TYR A 604 33.06 23.16 0.31
N ALA A 605 32.41 24.09 1.01
CA ALA A 605 32.03 23.89 2.41
C ALA A 605 31.04 22.73 2.62
N ASP A 606 30.23 22.44 1.61
CA ASP A 606 29.32 21.29 1.54
C ASP A 606 30.06 19.95 1.49
N VAL A 607 31.23 19.90 0.84
CA VAL A 607 32.11 18.73 0.83
C VAL A 607 32.59 18.44 2.25
N ALA A 608 33.15 19.43 2.95
CA ALA A 608 33.62 19.25 4.33
C ALA A 608 32.48 18.82 5.28
N ALA A 609 31.32 19.46 5.16
CA ALA A 609 30.14 19.15 5.98
C ALA A 609 29.57 17.74 5.75
N ALA A 610 29.86 17.14 4.59
CA ALA A 610 29.45 15.77 4.29
C ALA A 610 30.28 14.72 5.05
N PHE A 611 31.40 15.08 5.68
CA PHE A 611 32.28 14.15 6.39
C PHE A 611 32.54 14.58 7.83
N ASN A 612 32.98 13.64 8.66
CA ASN A 612 33.23 13.84 10.09
C ASN A 612 34.73 13.92 10.44
N PHE A 613 35.58 14.27 9.47
CA PHE A 613 37.03 14.38 9.69
C PHE A 613 37.40 15.59 10.53
N LYS A 614 38.43 15.45 11.37
CA LYS A 614 39.06 16.54 12.12
C LYS A 614 40.05 17.31 11.24
N ALA A 615 40.54 18.44 11.75
CA ALA A 615 41.55 19.26 11.09
C ALA A 615 42.88 18.52 10.80
N ASP A 616 43.20 17.46 11.55
CA ASP A 616 44.39 16.62 11.31
C ASP A 616 44.16 15.51 10.26
N GLY A 617 42.90 15.33 9.81
CA GLY A 617 42.49 14.30 8.86
C GLY A 617 41.99 13.00 9.50
N THR A 618 42.03 12.86 10.82
CA THR A 618 41.57 11.66 11.54
C THR A 618 40.12 11.81 12.04
N LEU A 619 39.52 10.73 12.55
CA LEU A 619 38.18 10.74 13.16
C LEU A 619 38.23 10.83 14.70
N GLU A 620 37.12 11.22 15.30
CA GLU A 620 36.89 11.06 16.75
C GLU A 620 36.63 9.57 17.10
N ASP A 621 36.95 9.16 18.33
CA ASP A 621 36.82 7.75 18.73
C ASP A 621 35.36 7.29 18.66
N GLY A 622 35.12 6.16 17.97
CA GLY A 622 33.78 5.62 17.71
C GLY A 622 32.96 6.36 16.64
N MET A 623 33.50 7.39 15.97
CA MET A 623 32.83 8.07 14.86
C MET A 623 33.20 7.47 13.51
N GLN A 624 32.23 7.47 12.58
CA GLN A 624 32.42 7.04 11.19
C GLN A 624 32.73 8.24 10.30
N ALA A 625 33.42 8.01 9.17
CA ALA A 625 33.73 9.07 8.17
C ALA A 625 32.48 9.82 7.70
N GLN A 626 31.34 9.13 7.62
CA GLN A 626 30.02 9.71 7.36
C GLN A 626 28.94 9.00 8.18
N THR A 627 27.87 9.72 8.51
CA THR A 627 26.61 9.17 9.01
C THR A 627 25.76 8.61 7.87
N ALA A 628 24.77 7.78 8.19
CA ALA A 628 23.82 7.25 7.18
C ALA A 628 23.12 8.37 6.38
N ALA A 629 22.80 9.50 7.02
CA ALA A 629 22.21 10.66 6.36
C ALA A 629 23.18 11.35 5.39
N GLN A 630 24.44 11.55 5.79
CA GLN A 630 25.49 12.11 4.92
C GLN A 630 25.77 11.21 3.70
N ILE A 631 25.81 9.88 3.90
CA ILE A 631 25.95 8.92 2.80
C ILE A 631 24.78 9.06 1.82
N SER A 632 23.55 9.11 2.34
CA SER A 632 22.35 9.28 1.51
C SER A 632 22.39 10.57 0.70
N ASN A 633 22.78 11.69 1.31
CA ASN A 633 22.89 12.98 0.62
C ASN A 633 23.98 12.96 -0.45
N THR A 634 25.14 12.36 -0.17
CA THR A 634 26.23 12.23 -1.16
C THR A 634 25.76 11.41 -2.37
N LYS A 635 25.02 10.32 -2.14
CA LYS A 635 24.42 9.52 -3.22
C LYS A 635 23.40 10.31 -4.04
N ILE A 636 22.55 11.12 -3.39
CA ILE A 636 21.59 11.99 -4.08
C ILE A 636 22.33 12.96 -5.00
N SER A 637 23.41 13.59 -4.52
CA SER A 637 24.23 14.47 -5.36
C SER A 637 24.86 13.73 -6.54
N ALA A 638 25.36 12.51 -6.35
CA ALA A 638 25.89 11.68 -7.45
C ALA A 638 24.80 11.29 -8.47
N THR A 639 23.58 10.97 -8.02
CA THR A 639 22.44 10.73 -8.92
C THR A 639 22.09 11.98 -9.72
N ALA A 640 22.11 13.17 -9.10
CA ALA A 640 21.89 14.42 -9.81
C ALA A 640 22.93 14.64 -10.94
N ARG A 641 24.17 14.21 -10.75
CA ARG A 641 25.22 14.24 -11.79
C ARG A 641 24.98 13.26 -12.92
N THR A 642 24.40 12.09 -12.63
CA THR A 642 23.99 11.12 -13.66
C THR A 642 22.89 11.71 -14.55
N ASN A 643 21.95 12.45 -13.95
CA ASN A 643 20.89 13.14 -14.68
C ASN A 643 21.45 14.30 -15.53
N ASP A 644 22.37 15.10 -14.97
CA ASP A 644 23.05 16.18 -15.70
C ASP A 644 23.88 15.66 -16.88
N TYR A 645 24.62 14.55 -16.69
CA TYR A 645 25.30 13.83 -17.77
C TYR A 645 24.33 13.50 -18.91
N SER A 646 23.21 12.84 -18.60
CA SER A 646 22.23 12.42 -19.60
C SER A 646 21.65 13.63 -20.36
N ALA A 647 21.37 14.74 -19.66
CA ALA A 647 20.88 15.95 -20.31
C ALA A 647 21.90 16.59 -21.28
N ARG A 648 23.19 16.54 -20.94
CA ARG A 648 24.27 17.13 -21.75
C ARG A 648 24.65 16.27 -22.96
N MET A 649 24.47 14.95 -22.87
CA MET A 649 24.81 14.01 -23.95
C MET A 649 24.08 14.31 -25.27
N GLY A 650 22.86 14.87 -25.21
CA GLY A 650 22.12 15.30 -26.39
C GLY A 650 22.75 16.45 -27.20
N ALA A 651 23.72 17.18 -26.62
CA ALA A 651 24.43 18.27 -27.29
C ALA A 651 25.78 17.84 -27.92
N ILE A 652 26.23 16.61 -27.67
CA ILE A 652 27.53 16.12 -28.14
C ILE A 652 27.41 15.69 -29.61
N ALA A 653 28.20 16.33 -30.50
CA ALA A 653 28.25 15.97 -31.91
C ALA A 653 29.50 15.15 -32.28
N ASN A 654 30.57 15.29 -31.52
CA ASN A 654 31.83 14.56 -31.70
C ASN A 654 32.58 14.39 -30.37
N VAL A 655 33.65 13.58 -30.37
CA VAL A 655 34.42 13.25 -29.17
C VAL A 655 35.08 14.47 -28.51
N ASP A 656 35.45 15.50 -29.28
CA ASP A 656 36.07 16.71 -28.74
C ASP A 656 35.06 17.56 -27.95
N ASP A 657 33.80 17.58 -28.36
CA ASP A 657 32.71 18.22 -27.60
C ASP A 657 32.55 17.55 -26.23
N LEU A 658 32.59 16.21 -26.18
CA LEU A 658 32.48 15.45 -24.93
C LEU A 658 33.65 15.75 -23.99
N ILE A 659 34.87 15.77 -24.53
CA ILE A 659 36.09 16.03 -23.76
C ILE A 659 36.14 17.47 -23.25
N ALA A 660 35.54 18.42 -23.96
CA ALA A 660 35.46 19.81 -23.54
C ALA A 660 34.47 20.03 -22.38
N ASP A 661 33.56 19.09 -22.10
CA ASP A 661 32.62 19.18 -20.98
C ASP A 661 33.21 18.52 -19.71
N ASP A 662 33.66 19.38 -18.78
CA ASP A 662 34.23 18.97 -17.49
C ASP A 662 33.25 18.15 -16.64
N GLY A 663 31.94 18.38 -16.78
CA GLY A 663 30.90 17.63 -16.06
C GLY A 663 30.81 16.20 -16.54
N ILE A 664 30.74 16.00 -17.86
CA ILE A 664 30.72 14.67 -18.48
C ILE A 664 32.01 13.92 -18.17
N THR A 665 33.18 14.55 -18.36
CA THR A 665 34.45 13.87 -18.12
C THR A 665 34.65 13.47 -16.65
N ASN A 666 34.21 14.29 -15.68
CA ASN A 666 34.22 13.91 -14.26
C ASN A 666 33.27 12.75 -13.95
N PHE A 667 32.08 12.75 -14.56
CA PHE A 667 31.14 11.63 -14.44
C PHE A 667 31.76 10.33 -14.97
N LEU A 668 32.35 10.35 -16.17
CA LEU A 668 32.99 9.16 -16.76
C LEU A 668 34.15 8.64 -15.91
N LYS A 669 34.94 9.53 -15.29
CA LYS A 669 36.03 9.14 -14.38
C LYS A 669 35.51 8.37 -13.16
N SER A 670 34.39 8.80 -12.58
CA SER A 670 33.73 8.08 -11.49
C SER A 670 33.13 6.76 -11.96
N THR A 671 32.37 6.78 -13.06
CA THR A 671 31.59 5.65 -13.55
C THR A 671 32.45 4.50 -14.07
N TYR A 672 33.55 4.80 -14.76
CA TYR A 672 34.46 3.82 -15.36
C TYR A 672 35.78 3.67 -14.59
N ASN A 673 35.89 4.31 -13.42
CA ASN A 673 37.07 4.30 -12.57
C ASN A 673 38.37 4.68 -13.33
N LEU A 674 38.30 5.74 -14.14
CA LEU A 674 39.47 6.27 -14.84
C LEU A 674 40.41 6.97 -13.84
N PRO A 675 41.72 7.04 -14.11
CA PRO A 675 42.62 7.94 -13.39
C PRO A 675 42.09 9.38 -13.44
N PHE A 676 42.05 10.07 -12.29
CA PHE A 676 41.43 11.40 -12.25
C PHE A 676 42.23 12.45 -13.05
N ASP A 677 43.54 12.23 -13.15
CA ASP A 677 44.55 12.99 -13.89
C ASP A 677 44.74 12.51 -15.35
N ILE A 678 43.87 11.63 -15.87
CA ILE A 678 43.92 11.19 -17.26
C ILE A 678 43.97 12.38 -18.22
N SER A 679 44.87 12.32 -19.22
CA SER A 679 45.00 13.37 -20.21
C SER A 679 43.86 13.34 -21.22
N ASN A 680 43.49 14.50 -21.78
CA ASN A 680 42.47 14.58 -22.84
C ASN A 680 42.85 13.71 -24.07
N ALA A 681 44.14 13.58 -24.36
CA ALA A 681 44.61 12.74 -25.47
C ALA A 681 44.39 11.24 -25.20
N ASP A 682 44.67 10.79 -23.97
CA ASP A 682 44.46 9.39 -23.58
C ASP A 682 42.97 9.06 -23.51
N LEU A 683 42.14 9.97 -22.96
CA LEU A 683 40.70 9.81 -22.94
C LEU A 683 40.10 9.76 -24.35
N LYS A 684 40.57 10.62 -25.27
CA LYS A 684 40.18 10.57 -26.68
C LYS A 684 40.54 9.24 -27.33
N SER A 685 41.74 8.73 -27.05
CA SER A 685 42.22 7.43 -27.55
C SER A 685 41.34 6.28 -27.06
N ILE A 686 40.98 6.26 -25.78
CA ILE A 686 40.07 5.25 -25.20
C ILE A 686 38.67 5.33 -25.85
N LEU A 687 38.15 6.54 -26.07
CA LEU A 687 36.80 6.71 -26.64
C LEU A 687 36.72 6.38 -28.14
N THR A 688 37.83 6.39 -28.89
CA THR A 688 37.82 6.25 -30.37
C THR A 688 38.54 5.01 -30.91
N ASP A 689 39.35 4.32 -30.11
CA ASP A 689 40.09 3.12 -30.50
C ASP A 689 39.87 1.97 -29.50
N ALA A 690 39.13 0.95 -29.93
CA ALA A 690 38.81 -0.24 -29.12
C ALA A 690 40.07 -1.02 -28.66
N THR A 691 41.14 -1.02 -29.45
CA THR A 691 42.39 -1.70 -29.08
C THR A 691 43.12 -0.90 -28.00
N ALA A 692 43.19 0.42 -28.13
CA ALA A 692 43.76 1.29 -27.12
C ALA A 692 42.97 1.23 -25.81
N ALA A 693 41.63 1.24 -25.90
CA ALA A 693 40.74 1.09 -24.75
C ALA A 693 40.97 -0.22 -24.00
N ALA A 694 41.05 -1.35 -24.73
CA ALA A 694 41.33 -2.65 -24.13
C ALA A 694 42.72 -2.70 -23.48
N ALA A 695 43.73 -2.11 -24.11
CA ALA A 695 45.08 -2.03 -23.56
C ALA A 695 45.15 -1.17 -22.28
N ALA A 696 44.32 -0.13 -22.19
CA ALA A 696 44.16 0.72 -21.01
C ALA A 696 43.25 0.11 -19.93
N GLY A 697 42.60 -1.02 -20.19
CA GLY A 697 41.66 -1.65 -19.26
C GLY A 697 40.27 -1.02 -19.22
N HIS A 698 39.90 -0.22 -20.23
CA HIS A 698 38.65 0.54 -20.32
C HIS A 698 37.86 0.22 -21.60
N ALA A 699 37.86 -1.06 -22.02
CA ALA A 699 37.11 -1.52 -23.20
C ALA A 699 35.59 -1.32 -23.07
N ASP A 700 35.08 -1.34 -21.84
CA ASP A 700 33.67 -1.09 -21.53
C ASP A 700 33.29 0.38 -21.78
N LEU A 701 34.15 1.35 -21.42
CA LEU A 701 33.95 2.75 -21.78
C LEU A 701 33.88 2.94 -23.29
N ASN A 702 34.77 2.31 -24.06
CA ASN A 702 34.70 2.40 -25.53
C ASN A 702 33.40 1.77 -26.07
N ALA A 703 33.02 0.60 -25.57
CA ALA A 703 31.83 -0.13 -26.01
C ALA A 703 30.52 0.60 -25.71
N ASP A 704 30.49 1.44 -24.68
CA ASP A 704 29.32 2.22 -24.29
C ASP A 704 29.13 3.51 -25.13
N PHE A 705 30.00 3.81 -26.10
CA PHE A 705 29.85 4.96 -27.00
C PHE A 705 30.01 4.59 -28.47
N ASN A 706 29.42 5.40 -29.36
CA ASN A 706 29.41 5.15 -30.81
C ASN A 706 30.40 6.04 -31.60
N PHE A 707 31.49 6.49 -30.98
CA PHE A 707 32.48 7.31 -31.69
C PHE A 707 33.21 6.49 -32.76
N ALA A 708 33.28 7.04 -33.97
CA ALA A 708 34.15 6.54 -35.01
C ALA A 708 35.63 6.87 -34.69
N ALA A 709 36.56 6.26 -35.43
CA ALA A 709 37.99 6.48 -35.24
C ALA A 709 38.43 7.95 -35.48
N ASP A 710 37.66 8.71 -36.26
CA ASP A 710 37.88 10.15 -36.46
C ASP A 710 37.23 11.03 -35.38
N GLY A 711 36.53 10.42 -34.42
CA GLY A 711 35.82 11.10 -33.34
C GLY A 711 34.40 11.56 -33.69
N SER A 712 33.93 11.30 -34.91
CA SER A 712 32.55 11.60 -35.33
C SER A 712 31.53 10.65 -34.69
N LEU A 713 30.27 11.10 -34.57
CA LEU A 713 29.13 10.27 -34.15
C LEU A 713 28.20 9.95 -35.33
N PRO A 714 27.53 8.78 -35.32
CA PRO A 714 26.48 8.50 -36.28
C PRO A 714 25.25 9.37 -36.04
N VAL A 715 24.55 9.72 -37.11
CA VAL A 715 23.27 10.43 -37.04
C VAL A 715 22.19 9.47 -36.51
N VAL A 716 21.30 9.97 -35.65
CA VAL A 716 20.14 9.22 -35.15
C VAL A 716 19.26 8.80 -36.32
N SER A 717 19.02 7.49 -36.43
CA SER A 717 18.06 6.89 -37.37
C SER A 717 16.84 6.30 -36.66
N SER A 718 16.85 6.29 -35.32
CA SER A 718 15.78 5.83 -34.46
C SER A 718 14.83 6.95 -34.06
N VAL A 719 13.63 6.56 -33.64
CA VAL A 719 12.57 7.49 -33.21
C VAL A 719 12.85 8.18 -31.88
N GLN A 720 13.91 7.81 -31.17
CA GLN A 720 14.36 8.43 -29.94
C GLN A 720 15.89 8.53 -29.92
N THR A 721 16.40 9.55 -29.23
CA THR A 721 17.77 9.55 -28.72
C THR A 721 17.90 8.58 -27.55
N ALA A 722 19.14 8.26 -27.14
CA ALA A 722 19.36 7.44 -25.94
C ALA A 722 18.73 8.07 -24.69
N ASP A 723 18.83 9.39 -24.52
CA ASP A 723 18.27 10.11 -23.37
C ASP A 723 16.75 10.09 -23.34
N GLN A 724 16.10 10.23 -24.51
CA GLN A 724 14.65 10.13 -24.63
C GLN A 724 14.15 8.71 -24.32
N ALA A 725 14.85 7.69 -24.82
CA ALA A 725 14.55 6.29 -24.52
C ALA A 725 14.76 5.98 -23.03
N GLN A 726 15.82 6.51 -22.43
CA GLN A 726 16.08 6.37 -20.99
C GLN A 726 15.00 7.07 -20.16
N THR A 727 14.60 8.28 -20.53
CA THR A 727 13.46 8.98 -19.90
C THR A 727 12.19 8.15 -19.95
N THR A 728 11.91 7.50 -21.09
CA THR A 728 10.75 6.60 -21.22
C THR A 728 10.88 5.38 -20.32
N ASN A 729 12.08 4.79 -20.22
CA ASN A 729 12.37 3.66 -19.34
C ASN A 729 12.23 4.01 -17.85
N ASP A 730 12.68 5.19 -17.43
CA ASP A 730 12.57 5.66 -16.05
C ASP A 730 11.11 5.93 -15.69
N ASN A 731 10.39 6.54 -16.63
CA ASN A 731 8.95 6.76 -16.51
C ASN A 731 8.16 5.45 -16.40
N TYR A 732 8.51 4.43 -17.17
CA TYR A 732 7.91 3.10 -17.04
C TYR A 732 8.26 2.44 -15.71
N ALA A 733 9.54 2.46 -15.31
CA ALA A 733 9.98 1.87 -14.05
C ALA A 733 9.30 2.49 -12.82
N ALA A 734 8.90 3.76 -12.91
CA ALA A 734 8.16 4.45 -11.86
C ALA A 734 6.65 4.16 -11.84
N ARG A 735 6.09 3.52 -12.87
CA ARG A 735 4.63 3.43 -13.10
C ARG A 735 4.10 2.07 -13.53
N TYR A 736 4.96 1.08 -13.74
CA TYR A 736 4.54 -0.23 -14.24
C TYR A 736 3.53 -0.95 -13.34
N ASP A 737 3.47 -0.55 -12.07
CA ASP A 737 2.57 -1.06 -11.04
C ASP A 737 1.44 -0.11 -10.65
N ASP A 738 1.39 1.12 -11.15
CA ASP A 738 0.32 2.08 -10.82
C ASP A 738 -1.08 1.50 -11.13
N GLU A 739 -1.26 0.99 -12.34
CA GLU A 739 -2.54 0.48 -12.82
C GLU A 739 -2.99 -0.77 -12.06
N ARG A 740 -2.04 -1.68 -11.75
CA ARG A 740 -2.35 -2.91 -11.02
C ARG A 740 -2.73 -2.60 -9.57
N ASP A 741 -2.06 -1.64 -8.94
CA ASP A 741 -2.27 -1.29 -7.54
C ASP A 741 -3.60 -0.54 -7.39
N GLU A 742 -3.92 0.37 -8.32
CA GLU A 742 -5.22 1.04 -8.42
C GLU A 742 -6.36 0.02 -8.59
N ALA A 743 -6.22 -0.94 -9.52
CA ALA A 743 -7.22 -1.98 -9.73
C ALA A 743 -7.41 -2.88 -8.49
N ILE A 744 -6.33 -3.24 -7.80
CA ILE A 744 -6.41 -4.02 -6.55
C ILE A 744 -7.15 -3.22 -5.46
N ASP A 745 -6.87 -1.93 -5.34
CA ASP A 745 -7.52 -1.05 -4.37
C ASP A 745 -9.00 -0.83 -4.71
N GLU A 746 -9.35 -0.72 -5.99
CA GLU A 746 -10.73 -0.63 -6.47
C GLU A 746 -11.53 -1.90 -6.10
N VAL A 747 -10.96 -3.09 -6.36
CA VAL A 747 -11.61 -4.37 -6.00
C VAL A 747 -11.78 -4.48 -4.49
N ALA A 748 -10.76 -4.10 -3.71
CA ALA A 748 -10.83 -4.10 -2.25
C ALA A 748 -11.91 -3.12 -1.73
N ALA A 749 -11.99 -1.92 -2.31
CA ALA A 749 -13.00 -0.93 -1.94
C ALA A 749 -14.42 -1.38 -2.30
N ASN A 750 -14.60 -2.02 -3.46
CA ASN A 750 -15.87 -2.61 -3.85
C ASN A 750 -16.30 -3.74 -2.90
N TYR A 751 -15.37 -4.63 -2.52
CA TYR A 751 -15.63 -5.67 -1.52
C TYR A 751 -16.15 -5.06 -0.21
N LYS A 752 -15.44 -4.05 0.33
CA LYS A 752 -15.86 -3.32 1.54
C LYS A 752 -17.23 -2.67 1.42
N SER A 753 -17.46 -2.00 0.30
CA SER A 753 -18.73 -1.29 0.09
C SER A 753 -19.92 -2.25 0.04
N LEU A 754 -19.74 -3.45 -0.52
CA LEU A 754 -20.81 -4.45 -0.61
C LEU A 754 -21.03 -5.19 0.72
N MET A 755 -19.97 -5.41 1.49
CA MET A 755 -20.04 -6.09 2.79
C MET A 755 -20.57 -5.20 3.92
N ALA A 756 -20.42 -3.88 3.81
CA ALA A 756 -20.89 -2.94 4.82
C ALA A 756 -22.42 -3.00 5.07
N ASP A 757 -22.82 -2.97 6.35
CA ASP A 757 -24.20 -2.74 6.75
C ASP A 757 -24.62 -1.30 6.40
N THR A 758 -25.41 -1.15 5.34
CA THR A 758 -25.78 0.16 4.79
C THR A 758 -27.22 0.51 5.11
N SER A 759 -27.64 0.32 6.37
CA SER A 759 -28.88 0.93 6.91
C SER A 759 -28.97 2.47 6.76
N ARG A 760 -27.93 3.15 6.23
CA ARG A 760 -27.85 4.61 6.03
C ARG A 760 -27.92 5.10 4.58
N LEU A 761 -27.88 4.23 3.57
CA LEU A 761 -27.92 4.65 2.15
C LEU A 761 -29.08 3.93 1.45
N GLN A 762 -30.01 4.69 0.87
CA GLN A 762 -31.29 4.19 0.36
C GLN A 762 -31.21 3.28 -0.90
N ASN A 763 -30.05 2.71 -1.23
CA ASN A 763 -29.88 1.84 -2.38
C ASN A 763 -29.00 0.63 -2.01
N PHE A 764 -29.66 -0.53 -1.84
CA PHE A 764 -29.19 -1.94 -1.75
C PHE A 764 -29.19 -2.70 -0.43
N SER A 765 -29.40 -4.02 -0.61
CA SER A 765 -29.62 -5.05 0.40
C SER A 765 -28.28 -5.53 0.96
N ASP A 766 -28.03 -5.20 2.22
CA ASP A 766 -26.90 -5.73 3.00
C ASP A 766 -26.65 -7.23 2.73
N ILE A 767 -25.37 -7.64 2.62
CA ILE A 767 -25.02 -9.06 2.56
C ILE A 767 -25.35 -9.69 3.91
N LYS A 768 -26.53 -10.31 4.02
CA LYS A 768 -27.00 -10.95 5.27
C LYS A 768 -27.01 -12.48 5.18
N SER A 769 -26.72 -13.05 4.02
CA SER A 769 -26.75 -14.50 3.81
C SER A 769 -25.73 -14.99 2.79
N VAL A 770 -25.44 -16.30 2.84
CA VAL A 770 -24.60 -17.01 1.87
C VAL A 770 -25.17 -16.87 0.45
N ASN A 771 -26.49 -16.72 0.28
CA ASN A 771 -27.08 -16.48 -1.03
C ASN A 771 -26.71 -15.10 -1.59
N ASP A 772 -26.65 -14.09 -0.73
CA ASP A 772 -26.33 -12.72 -1.14
C ASP A 772 -24.85 -12.61 -1.49
N PHE A 773 -23.98 -13.19 -0.66
CA PHE A 773 -22.53 -13.26 -0.89
C PHE A 773 -22.15 -13.95 -2.21
N LEU A 774 -22.93 -14.95 -2.64
CA LEU A 774 -22.65 -15.72 -3.86
C LEU A 774 -23.27 -15.11 -5.14
N ARG A 775 -23.85 -13.91 -5.08
CA ARG A 775 -24.35 -13.20 -6.28
C ARG A 775 -23.19 -12.64 -7.11
N THR A 776 -23.48 -12.31 -8.35
CA THR A 776 -22.55 -11.55 -9.20
C THR A 776 -22.65 -10.06 -8.86
N ASN A 777 -21.61 -9.28 -9.10
CA ASN A 777 -21.65 -7.82 -8.91
C ASN A 777 -22.82 -7.19 -9.69
N SER A 778 -23.01 -7.61 -10.94
CA SER A 778 -24.15 -7.19 -11.79
C SER A 778 -25.56 -7.58 -11.30
N ALA A 779 -25.65 -8.45 -10.30
CA ALA A 779 -26.92 -8.88 -9.70
C ALA A 779 -27.07 -8.48 -8.23
N VAL A 780 -26.00 -7.96 -7.62
CA VAL A 780 -26.00 -7.56 -6.20
C VAL A 780 -26.43 -6.11 -6.03
N ASP A 781 -26.16 -5.25 -7.02
CA ASP A 781 -26.55 -3.84 -7.04
C ASP A 781 -27.08 -3.32 -8.42
N PHE A 782 -27.28 -2.00 -8.58
CA PHE A 782 -27.69 -1.33 -9.84
C PHE A 782 -26.54 -0.55 -10.48
N SER A 783 -25.39 -0.47 -9.80
CA SER A 783 -24.20 0.15 -10.35
C SER A 783 -23.71 -0.69 -11.50
N LYS A 784 -23.37 -0.03 -12.60
CA LYS A 784 -22.73 -0.69 -13.73
C LYS A 784 -21.21 -0.50 -13.71
N SER A 785 -20.72 0.34 -12.79
CA SER A 785 -19.29 0.68 -12.74
C SER A 785 -18.45 -0.43 -12.13
N ASN A 786 -19.04 -1.33 -11.35
CA ASN A 786 -18.37 -2.47 -10.72
C ASN A 786 -18.74 -3.82 -11.37
N ASP A 787 -19.52 -3.82 -12.45
CA ASP A 787 -19.97 -5.03 -13.16
C ASP A 787 -18.80 -5.86 -13.71
N ASN A 788 -17.68 -5.21 -13.98
CA ASN A 788 -16.44 -5.82 -14.48
C ASN A 788 -15.47 -6.24 -13.36
N LEU A 789 -15.69 -5.82 -12.11
CA LEU A 789 -14.86 -6.22 -11.00
C LEU A 789 -15.14 -7.69 -10.62
N PRO A 790 -14.17 -8.42 -10.04
CA PRO A 790 -14.40 -9.76 -9.53
C PRO A 790 -15.55 -9.80 -8.50
N ASP A 791 -16.35 -10.86 -8.55
CA ASP A 791 -17.41 -11.07 -7.55
C ASP A 791 -16.80 -11.29 -6.16
N LEU A 792 -17.55 -10.95 -5.09
CA LEU A 792 -17.13 -11.18 -3.69
C LEU A 792 -16.61 -12.61 -3.43
N PHE A 793 -17.29 -13.58 -4.04
CA PHE A 793 -16.90 -14.98 -3.99
C PHE A 793 -15.51 -15.24 -4.59
N HIS A 794 -15.18 -14.63 -5.74
CA HIS A 794 -13.88 -14.79 -6.39
C HIS A 794 -12.77 -14.10 -5.62
N VAL A 795 -13.03 -12.91 -5.06
CA VAL A 795 -12.09 -12.21 -4.18
C VAL A 795 -11.73 -13.10 -2.98
N ALA A 796 -12.73 -13.72 -2.35
CA ALA A 796 -12.50 -14.63 -1.24
C ALA A 796 -11.73 -15.89 -1.64
N LEU A 797 -12.03 -16.52 -2.79
CA LEU A 797 -11.23 -17.66 -3.26
C LEU A 797 -9.77 -17.27 -3.49
N GLN A 798 -9.54 -16.18 -4.21
CA GLN A 798 -8.21 -15.66 -4.51
C GLN A 798 -7.40 -15.38 -3.23
N ALA A 799 -8.03 -14.77 -2.22
CA ALA A 799 -7.40 -14.49 -0.91
C ALA A 799 -6.81 -15.75 -0.25
N PHE A 800 -7.45 -16.91 -0.43
CA PHE A 800 -6.97 -18.18 0.13
C PHE A 800 -6.21 -19.04 -0.90
N GLY A 801 -5.82 -18.47 -2.05
CA GLY A 801 -5.09 -19.17 -3.11
C GLY A 801 -5.91 -20.31 -3.72
N LEU A 802 -7.22 -20.13 -3.85
CA LEU A 802 -8.18 -21.06 -4.42
C LEU A 802 -8.78 -20.48 -5.71
N THR A 803 -9.33 -21.36 -6.55
CA THR A 803 -10.03 -21.00 -7.79
C THR A 803 -11.40 -21.68 -7.85
N ASP A 804 -12.21 -21.31 -8.85
CA ASP A 804 -13.50 -21.97 -9.12
C ASP A 804 -13.38 -23.48 -9.40
N GLN A 805 -12.19 -23.92 -9.84
CA GLN A 805 -11.90 -25.34 -10.05
C GLN A 805 -11.68 -26.08 -8.72
N ASP A 806 -11.11 -25.41 -7.73
CA ASP A 806 -10.91 -25.95 -6.38
C ASP A 806 -12.21 -25.96 -5.59
N VAL A 807 -12.97 -24.86 -5.67
CA VAL A 807 -14.21 -24.66 -4.90
C VAL A 807 -15.28 -24.06 -5.80
N SER A 808 -16.21 -24.87 -6.28
CA SER A 808 -17.38 -24.36 -7.02
C SER A 808 -18.32 -23.55 -6.11
N ARG A 809 -19.15 -22.65 -6.67
CA ARG A 809 -20.19 -21.91 -5.91
C ARG A 809 -21.08 -22.83 -5.06
N SER A 810 -21.42 -24.02 -5.55
CA SER A 810 -22.23 -25.00 -4.81
C SER A 810 -21.50 -25.58 -3.59
N MET A 811 -20.19 -25.81 -3.74
CA MET A 811 -19.31 -26.27 -2.68
C MET A 811 -19.08 -25.16 -1.65
N MET A 812 -18.85 -23.93 -2.10
CA MET A 812 -18.73 -22.74 -1.24
C MET A 812 -19.97 -22.56 -0.37
N ARG A 813 -21.17 -22.68 -0.95
CA ARG A 813 -22.43 -22.64 -0.19
C ARG A 813 -22.44 -23.67 0.95
N LYS A 814 -21.97 -24.89 0.68
CA LYS A 814 -21.91 -25.96 1.68
C LYS A 814 -20.82 -25.71 2.72
N ILE A 815 -19.67 -25.16 2.32
CA ILE A 815 -18.58 -24.75 3.21
C ILE A 815 -19.10 -23.69 4.19
N LEU A 816 -19.68 -22.60 3.68
CA LEU A 816 -20.16 -21.47 4.49
C LEU A 816 -21.39 -21.79 5.37
N THR A 817 -22.10 -22.89 5.13
CA THR A 817 -23.21 -23.34 6.00
C THR A 817 -22.82 -24.47 6.94
N SER A 818 -21.57 -24.92 6.89
CA SER A 818 -21.03 -25.96 7.77
C SER A 818 -20.25 -25.32 8.93
N ASP A 819 -20.20 -26.00 10.08
CA ASP A 819 -19.36 -25.56 11.18
C ASP A 819 -17.87 -25.76 10.82
N ALA A 820 -17.15 -24.65 10.63
CA ALA A 820 -15.73 -24.63 10.29
C ALA A 820 -14.81 -25.03 11.45
N TYR A 821 -15.38 -25.22 12.65
CA TYR A 821 -14.66 -25.62 13.86
C TYR A 821 -15.03 -27.02 14.33
N ASP A 822 -15.92 -27.73 13.63
CA ASP A 822 -16.18 -29.14 13.88
C ASP A 822 -15.08 -30.01 13.24
N PRO A 823 -14.21 -30.68 14.03
CA PRO A 823 -13.13 -31.51 13.50
C PRO A 823 -13.64 -32.75 12.74
N ASN A 824 -14.91 -33.12 12.91
CA ASN A 824 -15.56 -34.22 12.19
C ASN A 824 -16.55 -33.69 11.13
N GLY A 825 -16.61 -32.37 10.95
CA GLY A 825 -17.56 -31.70 10.07
C GLY A 825 -17.18 -31.76 8.59
N TYR A 826 -18.07 -31.21 7.75
CA TYR A 826 -17.87 -31.20 6.29
C TYR A 826 -16.58 -30.46 5.88
N VAL A 827 -16.29 -29.30 6.48
CA VAL A 827 -15.09 -28.50 6.18
C VAL A 827 -13.82 -29.31 6.47
N ALA A 828 -13.71 -29.89 7.68
CA ALA A 828 -12.57 -30.72 8.07
C ALA A 828 -12.40 -31.96 7.17
N SER A 829 -13.51 -32.54 6.67
CA SER A 829 -13.48 -33.70 5.78
C SER A 829 -12.77 -33.45 4.43
N LEU A 830 -12.66 -32.19 4.00
CA LEU A 830 -11.99 -31.80 2.75
C LEU A 830 -10.46 -31.84 2.84
N LYS A 831 -9.90 -31.83 4.06
CA LYS A 831 -8.45 -31.93 4.33
C LYS A 831 -7.62 -30.85 3.61
N ASP A 832 -8.20 -29.69 3.35
CA ASP A 832 -7.51 -28.52 2.81
C ASP A 832 -7.60 -27.38 3.82
N GLU A 833 -6.45 -26.96 4.33
CA GLU A 833 -6.33 -25.90 5.31
C GLU A 833 -6.78 -24.54 4.75
N ARG A 834 -6.57 -24.30 3.44
CA ARG A 834 -7.02 -23.08 2.76
C ARG A 834 -8.54 -22.95 2.82
N ILE A 835 -9.25 -24.06 2.56
CA ILE A 835 -10.71 -24.11 2.63
C ILE A 835 -11.19 -23.94 4.08
N THR A 836 -10.46 -24.51 5.04
CA THR A 836 -10.78 -24.35 6.47
C THR A 836 -10.64 -22.90 6.90
N ASN A 837 -9.56 -22.23 6.50
CA ASN A 837 -9.32 -20.82 6.81
C ASN A 837 -10.32 -19.89 6.07
N LEU A 838 -10.65 -20.19 4.82
CA LEU A 838 -11.71 -19.53 4.06
C LEU A 838 -13.05 -19.61 4.82
N ALA A 839 -13.44 -20.78 5.29
CA ALA A 839 -14.70 -20.96 6.03
C ALA A 839 -14.72 -20.15 7.34
N ARG A 840 -13.58 -20.08 8.04
CA ARG A 840 -13.42 -19.32 9.29
C ARG A 840 -13.34 -17.80 9.11
N ALA A 841 -13.14 -17.34 7.88
CA ALA A 841 -13.15 -15.91 7.58
C ALA A 841 -14.57 -15.31 7.64
N PHE A 842 -15.62 -16.13 7.69
CA PHE A 842 -17.02 -15.71 7.70
C PHE A 842 -17.78 -16.22 8.92
N ASN A 843 -18.77 -15.45 9.39
CA ASN A 843 -19.63 -15.81 10.52
C ASN A 843 -21.03 -16.23 10.09
N PHE A 844 -21.16 -17.08 9.07
CA PHE A 844 -22.46 -17.63 8.69
C PHE A 844 -22.93 -18.73 9.66
N GLY A 845 -24.23 -18.71 9.96
CA GLY A 845 -24.91 -19.78 10.68
C GLY A 845 -25.23 -20.99 9.78
N PRO A 846 -25.66 -22.12 10.37
CA PRO A 846 -26.06 -23.31 9.62
C PRO A 846 -27.32 -23.08 8.76
N ASP A 847 -28.09 -22.02 9.02
CA ASP A 847 -29.21 -21.57 8.17
C ASP A 847 -28.75 -20.69 6.99
N GLY A 848 -27.44 -20.44 6.88
CA GLY A 848 -26.82 -19.61 5.86
C GLY A 848 -27.01 -18.11 6.06
N LYS A 849 -27.47 -17.65 7.22
CA LYS A 849 -27.58 -16.22 7.56
C LYS A 849 -26.40 -15.75 8.40
N ALA A 850 -26.19 -14.44 8.49
CA ALA A 850 -25.25 -13.85 9.43
C ALA A 850 -25.50 -14.36 10.87
N ALA A 851 -24.42 -14.71 11.57
CA ALA A 851 -24.41 -15.12 12.96
C ALA A 851 -23.47 -14.23 13.76
N SER A 852 -23.55 -14.30 15.09
CA SER A 852 -22.64 -13.53 15.95
C SER A 852 -21.20 -13.99 15.72
N PRO A 853 -20.24 -13.06 15.63
CA PRO A 853 -18.83 -13.36 15.48
C PRO A 853 -18.31 -14.32 16.54
N PHE A 854 -17.36 -15.15 16.12
CA PHE A 854 -16.81 -16.18 16.98
C PHE A 854 -15.55 -15.67 17.69
N GLN A 855 -15.71 -15.26 18.95
CA GLN A 855 -14.65 -14.61 19.73
C GLN A 855 -13.99 -15.57 20.72
N ALA A 856 -12.71 -15.33 21.03
CA ALA A 856 -11.98 -16.06 22.06
C ALA A 856 -12.51 -15.82 23.49
N LEU A 857 -13.01 -14.61 23.75
CA LEU A 857 -13.67 -14.23 24.99
C LEU A 857 -14.97 -13.48 24.69
N PRO A 858 -16.03 -13.65 25.49
CA PRO A 858 -17.20 -12.78 25.42
C PRO A 858 -16.87 -11.33 25.78
N ASP A 859 -17.53 -10.36 25.13
CA ASP A 859 -17.36 -8.92 25.40
C ASP A 859 -17.53 -8.56 26.88
N ALA A 860 -18.53 -9.15 27.53
CA ALA A 860 -18.81 -8.98 28.95
C ALA A 860 -17.64 -9.44 29.85
N THR A 861 -16.94 -10.50 29.44
CA THR A 861 -15.75 -10.99 30.16
C THR A 861 -14.52 -10.13 29.86
N MET A 862 -14.33 -9.70 28.61
CA MET A 862 -13.25 -8.77 28.26
C MET A 862 -13.36 -7.47 29.06
N ALA A 863 -14.56 -6.92 29.15
CA ALA A 863 -14.88 -5.74 29.96
C ALA A 863 -14.60 -5.93 31.46
N LYS A 864 -14.92 -7.12 31.99
CA LYS A 864 -14.58 -7.50 33.36
C LYS A 864 -13.07 -7.49 33.56
N TYR A 865 -12.29 -8.16 32.70
CA TYR A 865 -10.84 -8.15 32.80
C TYR A 865 -10.24 -6.75 32.68
N ALA A 866 -10.78 -5.92 31.79
CA ALA A 866 -10.38 -4.52 31.69
C ALA A 866 -10.60 -3.74 32.99
N THR A 867 -11.78 -3.89 33.61
CA THR A 867 -12.13 -3.24 34.87
C THR A 867 -11.28 -3.73 36.03
N ASP A 868 -11.09 -5.04 36.14
CA ASP A 868 -10.31 -5.67 37.19
C ASP A 868 -8.83 -5.29 37.06
N TYR A 869 -8.28 -5.29 35.84
CA TYR A 869 -6.93 -4.80 35.55
C TYR A 869 -6.73 -3.37 36.03
N ARG A 870 -7.60 -2.44 35.62
CA ARG A 870 -7.56 -1.02 36.03
C ARG A 870 -7.61 -0.88 37.56
N SER A 871 -8.46 -1.67 38.20
CA SER A 871 -8.61 -1.66 39.65
C SER A 871 -7.35 -2.15 40.36
N HIS A 872 -6.78 -3.27 39.92
CA HIS A 872 -5.57 -3.84 40.52
C HIS A 872 -4.34 -2.93 40.36
N ILE A 873 -4.13 -2.34 39.18
CA ILE A 873 -2.94 -1.49 38.98
C ILE A 873 -3.02 -0.15 39.71
N THR A 874 -4.23 0.34 40.02
CA THR A 874 -4.42 1.60 40.76
C THR A 874 -4.68 1.41 42.26
N MET A 875 -4.90 0.17 42.70
CA MET A 875 -5.34 -0.20 44.06
C MET A 875 -4.51 0.44 45.19
N LEU A 876 -3.18 0.49 45.03
CA LEU A 876 -2.26 0.95 46.08
C LEU A 876 -1.88 2.43 45.94
N MET A 877 -2.43 3.12 44.93
CA MET A 877 -2.07 4.50 44.62
C MET A 877 -3.01 5.50 45.30
N LYS A 878 -2.43 6.55 45.89
CA LYS A 878 -3.18 7.70 46.41
C LYS A 878 -3.66 8.58 45.26
N ASP A 879 -4.78 9.26 45.47
CA ASP A 879 -5.32 10.20 44.48
C ASP A 879 -4.30 11.32 44.18
N GLY A 880 -4.16 11.66 42.89
CA GLY A 880 -3.20 12.63 42.37
C GLY A 880 -2.53 12.19 41.08
N PRO A 881 -1.54 12.96 40.56
CA PRO A 881 -1.02 12.80 39.20
C PRO A 881 -0.46 11.41 38.87
N VAL A 882 0.07 10.69 39.86
CA VAL A 882 0.60 9.33 39.68
C VAL A 882 -0.52 8.33 39.40
N LYS A 883 -1.62 8.40 40.16
CA LYS A 883 -2.79 7.55 39.95
C LYS A 883 -3.51 7.92 38.66
N ASP A 884 -3.59 9.21 38.34
CA ASP A 884 -4.17 9.69 37.08
C ASP A 884 -3.38 9.17 35.87
N LYS A 885 -2.04 9.22 35.94
CA LYS A 885 -1.17 8.64 34.92
C LYS A 885 -1.37 7.12 34.81
N ALA A 886 -1.33 6.39 35.93
CA ALA A 886 -1.52 4.96 35.93
C ALA A 886 -2.90 4.56 35.37
N ALA A 887 -3.96 5.31 35.70
CA ALA A 887 -5.29 5.10 35.15
C ALA A 887 -5.35 5.36 33.64
N LYS A 888 -4.64 6.37 33.14
CA LYS A 888 -4.51 6.64 31.69
C LYS A 888 -3.75 5.54 30.97
N ASP A 889 -2.62 5.11 31.51
CA ASP A 889 -1.82 4.01 30.97
C ASP A 889 -2.65 2.70 30.98
N ALA A 890 -3.45 2.48 32.02
CA ALA A 890 -4.40 1.38 32.10
C ALA A 890 -5.40 1.38 30.93
N THR A 891 -5.98 2.54 30.63
CA THR A 891 -6.94 2.69 29.53
C THR A 891 -6.30 2.35 28.19
N ALA A 892 -5.06 2.78 27.95
CA ALA A 892 -4.34 2.44 26.72
C ALA A 892 -4.09 0.92 26.58
N GLU A 893 -3.75 0.23 27.67
CA GLU A 893 -3.61 -1.24 27.67
C GLU A 893 -4.95 -1.95 27.47
N VAL A 894 -6.04 -1.44 28.06
CA VAL A 894 -7.40 -1.96 27.85
C VAL A 894 -7.84 -1.80 26.39
N ASP A 895 -7.59 -0.65 25.79
CA ASP A 895 -7.89 -0.39 24.37
C ASP A 895 -7.10 -1.34 23.46
N TYR A 896 -5.82 -1.59 23.79
CA TYR A 896 -5.01 -2.58 23.10
C TYR A 896 -5.60 -3.98 23.25
N PHE A 897 -5.99 -4.37 24.47
CA PHE A 897 -6.55 -5.67 24.75
C PHE A 897 -7.85 -5.93 23.98
N ALA A 898 -8.78 -4.97 23.95
CA ALA A 898 -10.02 -5.11 23.18
C ALA A 898 -9.73 -5.32 21.67
N LYS A 899 -8.82 -4.52 21.09
CA LYS A 899 -8.44 -4.63 19.67
C LYS A 899 -7.65 -5.89 19.35
N GLY A 900 -6.75 -6.30 20.25
CA GLY A 900 -5.92 -7.49 20.08
C GLY A 900 -6.74 -8.77 20.22
N MET A 901 -7.64 -8.84 21.22
CA MET A 901 -8.51 -9.99 21.43
C MET A 901 -9.45 -10.25 20.24
N ALA A 902 -9.88 -9.21 19.51
CA ALA A 902 -10.66 -9.37 18.28
C ALA A 902 -9.91 -10.13 17.16
N LYS A 903 -8.57 -10.18 17.23
CA LYS A 903 -7.72 -10.89 16.25
C LYS A 903 -7.34 -12.30 16.69
N VAL A 904 -7.63 -12.68 17.93
CA VAL A 904 -7.26 -13.99 18.50
C VAL A 904 -8.18 -15.08 17.94
N LYS A 905 -7.62 -15.95 17.09
CA LYS A 905 -8.36 -17.07 16.44
C LYS A 905 -7.97 -18.43 17.01
N SER A 906 -6.91 -18.48 17.80
CA SER A 906 -6.40 -19.67 18.46
C SER A 906 -5.73 -19.33 19.80
N LEU A 907 -5.49 -20.35 20.61
CA LEU A 907 -4.71 -20.24 21.84
C LEU A 907 -3.29 -19.75 21.55
N ASP A 908 -2.68 -20.19 20.45
CA ASP A 908 -1.34 -19.74 20.11
C ASP A 908 -1.31 -18.24 19.79
N ASP A 909 -2.29 -17.70 19.05
CA ASP A 909 -2.41 -16.25 18.81
C ASP A 909 -2.50 -15.46 20.13
N PHE A 910 -3.32 -15.94 21.08
CA PHE A 910 -3.43 -15.33 22.40
C PHE A 910 -2.10 -15.35 23.16
N LEU A 911 -1.40 -16.49 23.12
CA LEU A 911 -0.17 -16.71 23.86
C LEU A 911 1.07 -16.08 23.21
N ASP A 912 1.02 -15.75 21.92
CA ASP A 912 2.08 -15.02 21.21
C ASP A 912 2.08 -13.52 21.51
N ASP A 913 0.94 -12.96 21.91
CA ASP A 913 0.85 -11.57 22.38
C ASP A 913 0.92 -11.49 23.91
N SER A 914 2.13 -11.24 24.42
CA SER A 914 2.37 -11.15 25.86
C SER A 914 1.57 -10.02 26.54
N ARG A 915 1.15 -8.98 25.82
CA ARG A 915 0.34 -7.90 26.41
C ARG A 915 -1.08 -8.38 26.69
N LEU A 916 -1.64 -9.24 25.82
CA LEU A 916 -2.94 -9.85 26.04
C LEU A 916 -2.90 -10.81 27.22
N THR A 917 -1.89 -11.68 27.29
CA THR A 917 -1.73 -12.62 28.41
C THR A 917 -1.48 -11.87 29.72
N ASP A 918 -0.60 -10.86 29.71
CA ASP A 918 -0.27 -10.07 30.90
C ASP A 918 -1.49 -9.37 31.47
N LEU A 919 -2.35 -8.79 30.62
CA LEU A 919 -3.55 -8.11 31.09
C LEU A 919 -4.49 -9.10 31.77
N VAL A 920 -4.76 -10.26 31.18
CA VAL A 920 -5.61 -11.30 31.77
C VAL A 920 -5.02 -11.79 33.09
N LEU A 921 -3.72 -12.03 33.16
CA LEU A 921 -3.06 -12.46 34.40
C LEU A 921 -3.17 -11.40 35.49
N LYS A 922 -2.82 -10.14 35.19
CA LYS A 922 -2.90 -9.03 36.15
C LYS A 922 -4.34 -8.72 36.58
N ALA A 923 -5.31 -8.82 35.68
CA ALA A 923 -6.73 -8.70 35.99
C ALA A 923 -7.21 -9.76 37.00
N ASN A 924 -6.57 -10.92 37.03
CA ASN A 924 -6.82 -11.99 37.99
C ASN A 924 -5.78 -12.03 39.12
N ASN A 925 -5.01 -10.95 39.31
CA ASN A 925 -3.99 -10.79 40.35
C ASN A 925 -2.87 -11.87 40.31
N LEU A 926 -2.53 -12.34 39.12
CA LEU A 926 -1.41 -13.25 38.85
C LEU A 926 -0.23 -12.42 38.34
N ASP A 927 0.99 -12.66 38.85
CA ASP A 927 2.20 -12.01 38.33
C ASP A 927 2.61 -12.70 37.03
N PRO A 928 2.64 -12.01 35.88
CA PRO A 928 3.03 -12.63 34.62
C PRO A 928 4.42 -13.26 34.61
N LYS A 929 5.32 -12.81 35.48
CA LYS A 929 6.69 -13.37 35.59
C LYS A 929 6.70 -14.82 36.08
N ASP A 930 5.63 -15.26 36.73
CA ASP A 930 5.51 -16.62 37.24
C ASP A 930 5.05 -17.62 36.16
N TYR A 931 4.65 -17.15 34.98
CA TYR A 931 4.02 -17.95 33.94
C TYR A 931 4.65 -17.71 32.57
N ASP A 932 5.42 -18.68 32.08
CA ASP A 932 5.90 -18.67 30.69
C ASP A 932 4.84 -19.20 29.70
N LYS A 933 5.07 -18.95 28.40
CA LYS A 933 4.17 -19.38 27.31
C LYS A 933 3.85 -20.88 27.37
N ALA A 934 4.85 -21.72 27.66
CA ALA A 934 4.70 -23.16 27.70
C ALA A 934 3.80 -23.61 28.87
N THR A 935 3.96 -22.98 30.04
CA THR A 935 3.13 -23.23 31.22
C THR A 935 1.69 -22.81 30.96
N LEU A 936 1.47 -21.63 30.40
CA LEU A 936 0.12 -21.17 30.03
C LEU A 936 -0.52 -22.11 29.00
N LYS A 937 0.21 -22.51 27.94
CA LYS A 937 -0.30 -23.47 26.95
C LYS A 937 -0.74 -24.78 27.61
N LYS A 938 0.06 -25.31 28.55
CA LYS A 938 -0.28 -26.52 29.31
C LYS A 938 -1.52 -26.33 30.20
N ILE A 939 -1.70 -25.15 30.79
CA ILE A 939 -2.88 -24.82 31.60
C ILE A 939 -4.13 -24.79 30.72
N PHE A 940 -4.11 -24.06 29.60
CA PHE A 940 -5.26 -23.90 28.70
C PHE A 940 -5.67 -25.17 27.96
N THR A 941 -4.73 -26.08 27.69
CA THR A 941 -4.99 -27.37 27.01
C THR A 941 -5.30 -28.51 27.98
N SER A 942 -5.30 -28.27 29.30
CA SER A 942 -5.65 -29.26 30.31
C SER A 942 -7.17 -29.50 30.36
N ASP A 943 -7.56 -30.77 30.53
CA ASP A 943 -8.95 -31.14 30.71
C ASP A 943 -9.50 -30.60 32.06
N PRO A 944 -10.52 -29.73 32.05
CA PRO A 944 -11.12 -29.21 33.28
C PRO A 944 -11.90 -30.26 34.08
N ASP A 945 -12.36 -31.34 33.44
CA ASP A 945 -13.14 -32.40 34.09
C ASP A 945 -12.25 -33.46 34.75
N ASP A 946 -10.99 -33.61 34.30
CA ASP A 946 -10.03 -34.52 34.91
C ASP A 946 -9.42 -33.91 36.18
N LYS A 947 -9.78 -34.46 37.35
CA LYS A 947 -9.24 -34.06 38.66
C LYS A 947 -7.71 -34.16 38.76
N LYS A 948 -7.06 -34.94 37.89
CA LYS A 948 -5.60 -35.10 37.85
C LYS A 948 -4.92 -34.22 36.80
N SER A 949 -5.69 -33.45 36.02
CA SER A 949 -5.13 -32.56 35.02
C SER A 949 -4.23 -31.50 35.67
N TYR A 950 -3.33 -30.91 34.87
CA TYR A 950 -2.42 -29.88 35.38
C TYR A 950 -3.18 -28.66 35.93
N LEU A 951 -4.26 -28.27 35.25
CA LEU A 951 -5.19 -27.23 35.69
C LEU A 951 -5.77 -27.51 37.09
N ASN A 952 -6.18 -28.76 37.36
CA ASN A 952 -6.84 -29.10 38.62
C ASN A 952 -5.86 -29.44 39.76
N ALA A 953 -4.68 -29.99 39.45
CA ALA A 953 -3.77 -30.54 40.45
C ALA A 953 -2.56 -29.63 40.77
N THR A 954 -2.16 -28.74 39.86
CA THR A 954 -0.90 -27.98 40.00
C THR A 954 -1.06 -26.48 39.77
N ALA A 955 -1.90 -26.05 38.82
CA ALA A 955 -2.09 -24.63 38.53
C ALA A 955 -2.75 -23.88 39.70
N ASP A 956 -2.54 -22.56 39.77
CA ASP A 956 -3.28 -21.68 40.69
C ASP A 956 -4.79 -21.83 40.43
N ALA A 957 -5.59 -21.90 41.50
CA ALA A 957 -7.02 -22.16 41.41
C ALA A 957 -7.77 -21.15 40.52
N ARG A 958 -7.26 -19.91 40.40
CA ARG A 958 -7.84 -18.86 39.55
C ARG A 958 -7.79 -19.19 38.06
N PHE A 959 -6.88 -20.07 37.63
CA PHE A 959 -6.84 -20.48 36.22
C PHE A 959 -8.06 -21.29 35.79
N LYS A 960 -8.83 -21.87 36.72
CA LYS A 960 -10.06 -22.55 36.37
C LYS A 960 -11.05 -21.58 35.73
N ASP A 961 -11.27 -20.44 36.38
CA ASP A 961 -12.16 -19.39 35.88
C ASP A 961 -11.62 -18.77 34.58
N ILE A 962 -10.29 -18.60 34.48
CA ILE A 962 -9.66 -18.08 33.25
C ILE A 962 -9.87 -19.07 32.09
N VAL A 963 -9.45 -20.33 32.21
CA VAL A 963 -9.56 -21.32 31.12
C VAL A 963 -11.01 -21.57 30.73
N ALA A 964 -11.92 -21.54 31.71
CA ALA A 964 -13.33 -21.72 31.48
C ALA A 964 -13.92 -20.54 30.68
N ALA A 965 -13.47 -19.30 30.94
CA ALA A 965 -13.95 -18.12 30.23
C ALA A 965 -13.58 -18.09 28.74
N PHE A 966 -12.45 -18.71 28.36
CA PHE A 966 -12.00 -18.76 26.96
C PHE A 966 -12.69 -19.87 26.16
N ASN A 967 -13.07 -19.52 24.94
CA ASN A 967 -13.74 -20.42 24.00
C ASN A 967 -12.77 -21.33 23.22
N PHE A 968 -11.65 -21.75 23.83
CA PHE A 968 -10.70 -22.70 23.22
C PHE A 968 -11.03 -24.15 23.58
N ASP A 969 -10.85 -25.08 22.65
CA ASP A 969 -10.83 -26.51 22.93
C ASP A 969 -9.47 -26.96 23.50
N LYS A 970 -9.35 -28.26 23.78
CA LYS A 970 -8.12 -28.88 24.31
C LYS A 970 -6.92 -28.82 23.36
N ASP A 971 -7.17 -28.59 22.07
CA ASP A 971 -6.14 -28.48 21.04
C ASP A 971 -5.75 -27.00 20.80
N GLY A 972 -6.43 -26.06 21.47
CA GLY A 972 -6.19 -24.63 21.38
C GLY A 972 -6.95 -23.94 20.25
N ASN A 973 -7.90 -24.63 19.59
CA ASN A 973 -8.74 -24.02 18.55
C ASN A 973 -9.99 -23.41 19.18
N LEU A 974 -10.53 -22.35 18.58
CA LEU A 974 -11.84 -21.86 19.01
C LEU A 974 -12.92 -22.93 18.82
N THR A 975 -13.83 -23.07 19.79
CA THR A 975 -14.89 -24.09 19.78
C THR A 975 -16.26 -23.55 20.20
N ARG A 976 -17.29 -23.85 19.39
CA ARG A 976 -18.67 -23.46 19.65
C ARG A 976 -19.29 -24.28 20.79
N ALA A 977 -18.68 -25.41 21.13
CA ALA A 977 -19.12 -26.29 22.23
C ALA A 977 -19.09 -25.61 23.61
N LYS A 978 -18.33 -24.52 23.77
CA LYS A 978 -18.25 -23.74 25.01
C LYS A 978 -19.19 -22.52 25.04
N ILE A 979 -19.77 -22.15 23.90
CA ILE A 979 -20.61 -20.95 23.77
C ILE A 979 -22.07 -21.33 23.96
N GLY A 980 -22.74 -20.68 24.91
CA GLY A 980 -24.18 -20.78 25.10
C GLY A 980 -24.88 -19.52 24.58
N THR A 981 -26.18 -19.63 24.32
CA THR A 981 -27.01 -18.52 23.78
C THR A 981 -26.94 -17.28 24.66
N ILE A 982 -27.11 -17.44 25.97
CA ILE A 982 -27.14 -16.36 26.96
C ILE A 982 -26.03 -16.52 27.99
N GLN A 983 -25.57 -17.74 28.23
CA GLN A 983 -24.50 -17.99 29.18
C GLN A 983 -23.59 -19.10 28.65
N ASN A 984 -22.29 -18.82 28.53
CA ASN A 984 -21.31 -19.82 28.12
C ASN A 984 -21.29 -20.99 29.11
N LYS A 985 -20.97 -22.19 28.62
CA LYS A 985 -21.02 -23.43 29.41
C LYS A 985 -20.22 -23.32 30.72
N ALA A 986 -19.05 -22.70 30.64
CA ALA A 986 -18.21 -22.39 31.79
C ALA A 986 -18.85 -21.44 32.81
N ALA A 987 -19.47 -20.35 32.34
CA ALA A 987 -20.16 -19.40 33.20
C ALA A 987 -21.41 -20.04 33.84
N GLU A 988 -22.07 -20.95 33.12
CA GLU A 988 -23.16 -21.77 33.64
C GLU A 988 -22.69 -22.69 34.77
N GLU A 989 -21.61 -23.45 34.55
CA GLU A 989 -20.99 -24.30 35.57
C GLU A 989 -20.55 -23.47 36.80
N HIS A 990 -19.90 -22.33 36.58
CA HIS A 990 -19.51 -21.42 37.66
C HIS A 990 -20.72 -20.88 38.45
N THR A 991 -21.82 -20.55 37.76
CA THR A 991 -23.07 -20.13 38.42
C THR A 991 -23.64 -21.25 39.30
N GLN A 992 -23.58 -22.50 38.83
CA GLN A 992 -24.00 -23.66 39.62
C GLN A 992 -23.12 -23.87 40.85
N GLU A 993 -21.80 -23.74 40.71
CA GLU A 993 -20.86 -23.82 41.84
C GLU A 993 -21.12 -22.73 42.89
N LEU A 994 -21.28 -21.49 42.44
CA LEU A 994 -21.63 -20.36 43.30
C LEU A 994 -22.97 -20.57 44.03
N TYR A 995 -23.97 -21.16 43.36
CA TYR A 995 -25.24 -21.50 43.98
C TYR A 995 -25.08 -22.53 45.12
N VAL A 996 -24.26 -23.58 44.88
CA VAL A 996 -23.93 -24.58 45.91
C VAL A 996 -23.21 -23.91 47.08
N GLN A 997 -22.23 -23.07 46.80
CA GLN A 997 -21.46 -22.36 47.81
C GLN A 997 -22.33 -21.40 48.64
N GLN A 998 -23.16 -20.58 47.99
CA GLN A 998 -24.11 -19.69 48.67
C GLN A 998 -25.11 -20.49 49.53
N THR A 999 -25.60 -21.62 49.01
CA THR A 999 -26.51 -22.48 49.76
C THR A 999 -25.85 -23.06 51.00
N MET A 1000 -24.58 -23.46 50.91
CA MET A 1000 -23.80 -23.88 52.07
C MET A 1000 -23.63 -22.73 53.07
N GLU A 1001 -23.23 -21.54 52.61
CA GLU A 1001 -23.07 -20.35 53.46
C GLU A 1001 -24.36 -20.00 54.22
N ALA A 1002 -25.50 -20.07 53.53
CA ALA A 1002 -26.82 -19.85 54.14
C ALA A 1002 -27.15 -20.92 55.19
N GLN A 1003 -26.96 -22.21 54.88
CA GLN A 1003 -27.18 -23.33 55.82
C GLN A 1003 -26.30 -23.22 57.07
N GLU A 1004 -25.04 -22.85 56.91
CA GLU A 1004 -24.13 -22.62 58.04
C GLU A 1004 -24.51 -21.36 58.83
N GLY A 1005 -25.02 -20.31 58.15
CA GLY A 1005 -25.51 -19.09 58.77
C GLY A 1005 -26.74 -19.27 59.65
N GLU A 1006 -27.64 -20.21 59.29
CA GLU A 1006 -28.76 -20.61 60.16
C GLU A 1006 -28.27 -21.20 61.49
N SER A 1007 -27.12 -21.87 61.48
CA SER A 1007 -26.52 -22.45 62.67
C SER A 1007 -25.65 -21.44 63.45
N ASN A 1008 -24.83 -20.66 62.74
CA ASN A 1008 -23.95 -19.66 63.30
C ASN A 1008 -23.62 -18.56 62.26
N ASP A 1009 -24.22 -17.39 62.43
CA ASP A 1009 -24.06 -16.23 61.53
C ASP A 1009 -22.58 -15.79 61.38
N GLY A 1010 -21.75 -15.98 62.40
CA GLY A 1010 -20.32 -15.72 62.34
C GLY A 1010 -19.57 -16.63 61.37
N VAL A 1011 -20.04 -17.87 61.15
CA VAL A 1011 -19.46 -18.78 60.15
C VAL A 1011 -19.81 -18.31 58.74
N ARG A 1012 -21.07 -17.92 58.49
CA ARG A 1012 -21.48 -17.34 57.21
C ARG A 1012 -20.65 -16.10 56.87
N LEU A 1013 -20.51 -15.16 57.81
CA LEU A 1013 -19.71 -13.95 57.61
C LEU A 1013 -18.25 -14.26 57.29
N ALA A 1014 -17.67 -15.27 57.94
CA ALA A 1014 -16.29 -15.68 57.68
C ALA A 1014 -16.13 -16.31 56.29
N LEU A 1015 -17.04 -17.20 55.89
CA LEU A 1015 -17.04 -17.82 54.56
C LEU A 1015 -17.29 -16.79 53.45
N TYR A 1016 -18.25 -15.89 53.66
CA TYR A 1016 -18.55 -14.78 52.74
C TYR A 1016 -17.32 -13.89 52.53
N PHE A 1017 -16.66 -13.47 53.62
CA PHE A 1017 -15.45 -12.66 53.53
C PHE A 1017 -14.31 -13.44 52.87
N SER A 1018 -14.14 -14.73 53.19
CA SER A 1018 -13.14 -15.58 52.53
C SER A 1018 -13.32 -15.62 51.02
N ARG A 1019 -14.56 -15.70 50.54
CA ARG A 1019 -14.89 -15.73 49.11
C ARG A 1019 -14.64 -14.37 48.45
N LYS A 1020 -14.97 -13.27 49.13
CA LYS A 1020 -14.87 -11.91 48.58
C LYS A 1020 -13.52 -11.24 48.77
N ALA A 1021 -12.64 -11.76 49.62
CA ALA A 1021 -11.40 -11.06 50.01
C ALA A 1021 -10.53 -10.63 48.81
N SER A 1022 -10.34 -11.52 47.82
CA SER A 1022 -9.50 -11.23 46.65
C SER A 1022 -10.09 -10.19 45.71
N SER A 1023 -11.41 -10.01 45.65
CA SER A 1023 -12.04 -8.99 44.80
C SER A 1023 -12.04 -7.59 45.43
N ILE A 1024 -11.55 -7.44 46.67
CA ILE A 1024 -11.51 -6.15 47.37
C ILE A 1024 -10.26 -5.37 46.95
N THR A 1025 -10.46 -4.39 46.07
CA THR A 1025 -9.42 -3.48 45.57
C THR A 1025 -9.54 -2.06 46.13
N SER A 1026 -10.48 -1.81 47.05
CA SER A 1026 -10.68 -0.52 47.67
C SER A 1026 -11.26 -0.65 49.07
N ILE A 1027 -10.77 0.16 50.01
CA ILE A 1027 -11.31 0.21 51.38
C ILE A 1027 -12.77 0.67 51.38
N TYR A 1028 -13.16 1.51 50.41
CA TYR A 1028 -14.55 1.90 50.22
C TYR A 1028 -15.44 0.70 49.85
N GLY A 1029 -14.90 -0.34 49.22
CA GLY A 1029 -15.63 -1.60 48.98
C GLY A 1029 -15.95 -2.35 50.27
N ILE A 1030 -15.03 -2.35 51.25
CA ILE A 1030 -15.28 -2.89 52.59
C ILE A 1030 -16.37 -2.08 53.30
N LEU A 1031 -16.31 -0.74 53.22
CA LEU A 1031 -17.31 0.13 53.84
C LEU A 1031 -18.70 -0.01 53.19
N GLY A 1032 -18.74 -0.28 51.89
CA GLY A 1032 -19.97 -0.44 51.12
C GLY A 1032 -20.69 -1.77 51.34
N ASP A 1033 -19.98 -2.80 51.84
CA ASP A 1033 -20.55 -4.12 52.13
C ASP A 1033 -20.66 -4.33 53.66
N LYS A 1034 -21.89 -4.46 54.13
CA LYS A 1034 -22.19 -4.61 55.56
C LYS A 1034 -21.53 -5.84 56.18
N ALA A 1035 -21.47 -6.97 55.46
CA ALA A 1035 -20.86 -8.19 55.95
C ALA A 1035 -19.33 -8.04 56.01
N LEU A 1036 -18.71 -7.43 54.99
CA LEU A 1036 -17.27 -7.17 55.00
C LEU A 1036 -16.88 -6.19 56.11
N TYR A 1037 -17.63 -5.10 56.26
CA TYR A 1037 -17.43 -4.11 57.33
C TYR A 1037 -17.58 -4.75 58.72
N GLN A 1038 -18.59 -5.60 58.92
CA GLN A 1038 -18.82 -6.29 60.19
C GLN A 1038 -17.66 -7.23 60.54
N VAL A 1039 -17.15 -8.00 59.58
CA VAL A 1039 -15.99 -8.88 59.81
C VAL A 1039 -14.78 -8.09 60.30
N ILE A 1040 -14.50 -6.96 59.66
CA ILE A 1040 -13.34 -6.12 59.98
C ILE A 1040 -13.50 -5.45 61.35
N THR A 1041 -14.65 -4.86 61.62
CA THR A 1041 -14.91 -4.19 62.90
C THR A 1041 -14.93 -5.17 64.07
N THR A 1042 -15.48 -6.38 63.90
CA THR A 1042 -15.42 -7.43 64.93
C THR A 1042 -14.00 -7.96 65.12
N ALA A 1043 -13.27 -8.26 64.05
CA ALA A 1043 -11.90 -8.80 64.13
C ALA A 1043 -10.93 -7.90 64.92
N TYR A 1044 -11.11 -6.59 64.80
CA TYR A 1044 -10.25 -5.59 65.44
C TYR A 1044 -10.91 -4.88 66.64
N SER A 1045 -12.10 -5.32 67.06
CA SER A 1045 -12.88 -4.71 68.16
C SER A 1045 -13.08 -3.20 68.01
N LEU A 1046 -13.40 -2.76 66.80
CA LEU A 1046 -13.63 -1.35 66.50
C LEU A 1046 -15.00 -0.89 67.05
N PRO A 1047 -15.09 0.28 67.70
CA PRO A 1047 -16.35 0.79 68.26
C PRO A 1047 -17.42 1.07 67.19
N SER A 1048 -18.69 0.83 67.52
CA SER A 1048 -19.82 1.03 66.60
C SER A 1048 -20.02 2.50 66.17
N GLN A 1049 -19.51 3.46 66.93
CA GLN A 1049 -19.62 4.90 66.64
C GLN A 1049 -18.84 5.33 65.38
N ILE A 1050 -17.94 4.48 64.86
CA ILE A 1050 -17.16 4.77 63.64
C ILE A 1050 -18.07 4.94 62.42
N SER A 1051 -19.21 4.26 62.36
CA SER A 1051 -20.14 4.36 61.22
C SER A 1051 -20.76 5.75 61.05
N GLY A 1052 -20.70 6.61 62.08
CA GLY A 1052 -21.15 8.00 62.02
C GLY A 1052 -20.08 9.01 61.58
N MET A 1053 -18.84 8.57 61.33
CA MET A 1053 -17.77 9.43 60.85
C MET A 1053 -17.92 9.74 59.34
N ASP A 1054 -17.24 10.79 58.87
CA ASP A 1054 -17.08 11.01 57.43
C ASP A 1054 -16.45 9.78 56.75
N VAL A 1055 -16.96 9.39 55.58
CA VAL A 1055 -16.59 8.14 54.89
C VAL A 1055 -15.09 8.09 54.57
N ALA A 1056 -14.47 9.22 54.22
CA ALA A 1056 -13.02 9.26 53.97
C ALA A 1056 -12.23 8.98 55.26
N LYS A 1057 -12.69 9.50 56.40
CA LYS A 1057 -12.07 9.22 57.71
C LYS A 1057 -12.28 7.78 58.16
N GLN A 1058 -13.43 7.16 57.83
CA GLN A 1058 -13.66 5.73 58.07
C GLN A 1058 -12.68 4.88 57.24
N ALA A 1059 -12.50 5.23 55.96
CA ALA A 1059 -11.57 4.54 55.08
C ALA A 1059 -10.12 4.64 55.58
N ASP A 1060 -9.67 5.84 55.97
CA ASP A 1060 -8.36 6.07 56.57
C ASP A 1060 -8.13 5.24 57.84
N LEU A 1061 -9.16 5.08 58.68
CA LEU A 1061 -9.09 4.29 59.89
C LEU A 1061 -8.98 2.79 59.58
N ILE A 1062 -9.83 2.25 58.71
CA ILE A 1062 -9.80 0.83 58.31
C ILE A 1062 -8.46 0.48 57.65
N ASN A 1063 -7.92 1.36 56.81
CA ASN A 1063 -6.64 1.16 56.13
C ASN A 1063 -5.44 1.02 57.10
N ARG A 1064 -5.58 1.40 58.37
CA ARG A 1064 -4.55 1.18 59.40
C ARG A 1064 -4.55 -0.26 59.94
N PHE A 1065 -5.69 -0.94 59.88
CA PHE A 1065 -5.85 -2.31 60.40
C PHE A 1065 -5.78 -3.36 59.30
N VAL A 1066 -6.26 -3.04 58.10
CA VAL A 1066 -6.31 -3.96 56.97
C VAL A 1066 -5.69 -3.29 55.75
N LYS A 1067 -4.64 -3.93 55.21
CA LYS A 1067 -4.01 -3.53 53.95
C LYS A 1067 -4.66 -4.28 52.81
N LEU A 1068 -4.95 -3.57 51.71
CA LEU A 1068 -5.59 -4.16 50.53
C LEU A 1068 -4.75 -5.31 49.93
N GLU A 1069 -3.43 -5.15 49.90
CA GLU A 1069 -2.49 -6.20 49.49
C GLU A 1069 -2.54 -7.48 50.35
N ASP A 1070 -2.90 -7.38 51.63
CA ASP A 1070 -3.02 -8.55 52.51
C ASP A 1070 -4.29 -9.36 52.22
N LEU A 1071 -5.34 -8.72 51.68
CA LEU A 1071 -6.59 -9.38 51.29
C LEU A 1071 -6.44 -10.21 50.02
N GLN A 1072 -5.36 -9.99 49.27
CA GLN A 1072 -4.99 -10.74 48.09
C GLN A 1072 -4.24 -12.05 48.41
N ASP A 1073 -3.79 -12.24 49.66
CA ASP A 1073 -3.11 -13.45 50.12
C ASP A 1073 -4.09 -14.34 50.93
N PRO A 1074 -4.51 -15.50 50.39
CA PRO A 1074 -5.45 -16.40 51.07
C PRO A 1074 -5.01 -16.82 52.47
N LYS A 1075 -3.70 -16.90 52.75
CA LYS A 1075 -3.19 -17.27 54.08
C LYS A 1075 -3.36 -16.13 55.07
N LYS A 1076 -3.17 -14.89 54.64
CA LYS A 1076 -3.41 -13.70 55.47
C LYS A 1076 -4.90 -13.51 55.72
N VAL A 1077 -5.73 -13.77 54.70
CA VAL A 1077 -7.19 -13.81 54.84
C VAL A 1077 -7.61 -14.87 55.85
N ASP A 1078 -7.13 -16.12 55.74
CA ASP A 1078 -7.46 -17.16 56.73
C ASP A 1078 -7.05 -16.77 58.15
N LYS A 1079 -5.89 -16.13 58.32
CA LYS A 1079 -5.45 -15.61 59.63
C LYS A 1079 -6.38 -14.50 60.16
N LEU A 1080 -6.81 -13.58 59.29
CA LEU A 1080 -7.81 -12.56 59.62
C LEU A 1080 -9.14 -13.19 60.03
N LEU A 1081 -9.59 -14.24 59.32
CA LEU A 1081 -10.86 -14.92 59.57
C LEU A 1081 -10.85 -15.77 60.84
N ARG A 1082 -9.71 -16.41 61.16
CA ARG A 1082 -9.50 -17.06 62.46
C ARG A 1082 -9.57 -16.06 63.61
N ARG A 1083 -9.00 -14.86 63.41
CA ARG A 1083 -9.12 -13.76 64.39
C ARG A 1083 -10.57 -13.28 64.50
N PHE A 1084 -11.23 -13.03 63.37
CA PHE A 1084 -12.63 -12.61 63.33
C PHE A 1084 -13.52 -13.61 64.07
N THR A 1085 -13.48 -14.89 63.72
CA THR A 1085 -14.34 -15.92 64.32
C THR A 1085 -14.10 -16.09 65.81
N ALA A 1086 -12.84 -15.99 66.28
CA ALA A 1086 -12.53 -15.99 67.70
C ALA A 1086 -13.09 -14.74 68.43
N MET A 1087 -12.97 -13.55 67.84
CA MET A 1087 -13.52 -12.32 68.43
C MET A 1087 -15.04 -12.27 68.38
N TYR A 1088 -15.64 -12.85 67.33
CA TYR A 1088 -17.08 -13.02 67.20
C TYR A 1088 -17.62 -13.92 68.31
N ASP A 1089 -16.94 -15.05 68.59
CA ASP A 1089 -17.28 -15.93 69.70
C ASP A 1089 -17.19 -15.20 71.06
N VAL A 1090 -16.18 -14.35 71.26
CA VAL A 1090 -16.04 -13.53 72.49
C VAL A 1090 -17.17 -12.52 72.63
N GLN A 1091 -17.55 -11.82 71.56
CA GLN A 1091 -18.62 -10.81 71.58
C GLN A 1091 -20.02 -11.43 71.75
N ASN A 1092 -20.22 -12.66 71.29
CA ASN A 1092 -21.52 -13.35 71.29
C ASN A 1092 -21.63 -14.47 72.35
N ALA A 1093 -20.64 -14.62 73.23
CA ALA A 1093 -20.67 -15.59 74.31
C ALA A 1093 -21.72 -15.21 75.38
N THR A 1094 -22.85 -15.92 75.40
CA THR A 1094 -23.88 -15.80 76.45
C THR A 1094 -23.65 -16.71 77.66
N GLN A 1095 -22.63 -17.58 77.67
CA GLN A 1095 -22.08 -18.21 78.88
C GLN A 1095 -20.61 -18.58 78.71
N GLN A 1096 -19.82 -18.38 79.78
CA GLN A 1096 -18.37 -18.60 79.84
C GLN A 1096 -17.99 -20.05 79.47
N SER A 1097 -17.19 -20.21 78.42
CA SER A 1097 -16.57 -21.50 78.07
C SER A 1097 -15.33 -21.78 78.94
N PRO A 1098 -15.16 -23.00 79.48
CA PRO A 1098 -13.97 -23.42 80.25
C PRO A 1098 -12.63 -23.24 79.51
N ALA A 1099 -12.66 -23.17 78.17
CA ALA A 1099 -11.47 -22.90 77.36
C ALA A 1099 -10.85 -21.52 77.64
N LEU A 1100 -11.67 -20.54 78.05
CA LEU A 1100 -11.21 -19.19 78.41
C LEU A 1100 -10.41 -19.17 79.73
N MET A 1101 -10.65 -20.12 80.64
CA MET A 1101 -9.89 -20.24 81.90
C MET A 1101 -8.48 -20.80 81.69
N ILE A 1102 -8.28 -21.60 80.64
CA ILE A 1102 -6.97 -22.20 80.34
C ILE A 1102 -6.07 -21.20 79.61
N LEU A 1103 -6.64 -20.36 78.74
CA LEU A 1103 -5.87 -19.39 77.97
C LEU A 1103 -5.48 -18.13 78.76
N THR A 1104 -6.20 -17.81 79.83
CA THR A 1104 -5.96 -16.59 80.64
C THR A 1104 -5.03 -16.80 81.84
N ASN A 1105 -4.72 -18.04 82.23
CA ASN A 1105 -3.91 -18.36 83.42
C ASN A 1105 -2.52 -18.97 83.14
N GLY A 1106 -2.03 -18.90 81.91
CA GLY A 1106 -0.72 -19.44 81.53
C GLY A 1106 0.30 -18.37 81.14
N GLY A 1107 0.71 -17.52 82.08
CA GLY A 1107 1.79 -16.55 81.87
C GLY A 1107 2.81 -16.58 83.02
N THR A 1108 4.10 -16.85 82.71
CA THR A 1108 5.33 -16.21 83.25
C THR A 1108 6.61 -17.01 82.92
N GLN A 1109 7.31 -16.64 81.83
CA GLN A 1109 8.62 -15.96 81.79
C GLN A 1109 9.02 -15.70 80.34
#